data_AF-A0A7K4GWS9-F1
#
_entry.id   AF-A0A7K4GWS9-F1
#
_cell.length_a   1.000
_cell.length_b   1.000
_cell.length_c   1.000
_cell.angle_alpha   90.00
_cell.angle_beta   90.00
_cell.angle_gamma   90.00
#
_symmetry.space_group_name_H-M   'P 1'
#
loop_
_entity.id
_entity.type
_entity.pdbx_description
1 polymer ?
#
loop_
_entity_poly.entity_id
_entity_poly.type
_entity_poly.pdbx_seq_one_letter_code
_entity_poly.pdbx_strand_id
1 'polypeptide(L)'
;MITTRESISYQFSLIFGYSSPNDVIAGDVIGPGRLTRKKVNKLSQEVIKFLTMYNAILRDYTGAELFSIEFDLYNIDEKSARTNIYPQSMIFIPGKFKECESLLLALKPETGVLDIHKSRESLNNISKLFFEVEELSNRPELKKENKQLVFNKFASRFSKKLYGELIEDKWNKKLIGLSKTLPTEKEMLNTYVKVISNVEILWYKKPMEINFLNPKFQKIKIPFEGQQAIEHLKFSISEPSIGFIVDKTLNLGTNLINLANTGTLDESLDEIIIFIVNYIEDKIKDYSEPNTAEWLISSVNKFLIDLEGYLNKFLEYSRNFLSTGEMGDLDELLSKYVHYISNKGKLESEEFENICNIAKEFIEQTISQKKSLRIIELSSVFNYFTEIINKSLNIIRISLPRYLSYRRLKSLTIELMKNLHDKFVQEQKPAKILGQKIISDFKSFLFNQIETHSILLEKNLKYNEKDLIKEFYSLSDKNIDPFFNKIELKIENLVSFAEIQMESDITRIRDHIEKFKKFSKELNYLLSYVLRHSTINRYIKEEPDKEISDPVTFSNRFHRFLEKRIGGINLEWKFYILNWIKDYSRKYLKPEEQRRWTLAEVYNDFIEYFEERELKERKIENFLKFLNIYIAKIQDPEQKNLLLEFYKKYELSIEINIEFPKYVKNHIKSELNNLNPQIENTSPFNYFSLDEAETFYNYIKNTELKYFSKLIPRPLNVILKHTLTNEEKELFKGDLFHIIDFKFWHNNVRFELSDNFKEVYREWVSDL
;
A
#
# COMPACT_ATOMS: atom_id res chain seq x y z
N MET A 1 -24.49 5.00 20.91
CA MET A 1 -23.91 6.21 21.53
C MET A 1 -22.42 5.92 21.71
N ILE A 2 -21.51 6.66 21.07
CA ILE A 2 -20.06 6.39 21.19
C ILE A 2 -19.64 6.87 22.58
N THR A 3 -19.07 6.00 23.41
CA THR A 3 -18.56 6.41 24.72
C THR A 3 -17.30 7.27 24.55
N THR A 4 -17.00 8.16 25.51
CA THR A 4 -15.77 8.98 25.49
C THR A 4 -14.51 8.11 25.32
N ARG A 5 -14.51 6.90 25.90
CA ARG A 5 -13.41 5.93 25.76
C ARG A 5 -13.28 5.38 24.34
N GLU A 6 -14.38 5.00 23.70
CA GLU A 6 -14.36 4.55 22.30
C GLU A 6 -13.92 5.69 21.38
N SER A 7 -14.40 6.91 21.61
CA SER A 7 -13.97 8.11 20.88
C SER A 7 -12.45 8.30 20.95
N ILE A 8 -11.87 8.21 22.15
CA ILE A 8 -10.43 8.28 22.35
C ILE A 8 -9.73 7.11 21.65
N SER A 9 -10.29 5.90 21.68
CA SER A 9 -9.70 4.72 21.04
C SER A 9 -9.73 4.78 19.51
N TYR A 10 -10.74 5.42 18.91
CA TYR A 10 -10.80 5.66 17.46
C TYR A 10 -9.76 6.69 17.00
N GLN A 11 -9.51 7.73 17.81
CA GLN A 11 -8.54 8.77 17.50
C GLN A 11 -7.11 8.35 17.82
N PHE A 12 -6.94 7.61 18.92
CA PHE A 12 -5.69 7.06 19.41
C PHE A 12 -5.80 5.54 19.34
N SER A 13 -5.36 4.98 18.22
CA SER A 13 -5.16 3.54 18.07
C SER A 13 -3.67 3.26 17.98
N LEU A 14 -3.22 2.14 18.57
CA LEU A 14 -1.83 1.77 18.69
C LEU A 14 -1.64 0.29 18.36
N ILE A 15 -0.62 0.00 17.57
CA ILE A 15 -0.19 -1.36 17.26
C ILE A 15 1.28 -1.47 17.62
N PHE A 16 1.59 -2.39 18.51
CA PHE A 16 2.95 -2.69 18.93
C PHE A 16 3.34 -4.09 18.46
N GLY A 17 4.58 -4.22 17.99
CA GLY A 17 5.18 -5.49 17.63
C GLY A 17 6.62 -5.57 18.12
N TYR A 18 7.04 -6.77 18.50
CA TYR A 18 8.40 -7.10 18.90
C TYR A 18 8.82 -8.42 18.25
N SER A 19 10.06 -8.46 17.75
CA SER A 19 10.71 -9.67 17.25
C SER A 19 12.14 -9.75 17.75
N SER A 20 12.58 -10.98 18.05
CA SER A 20 13.97 -11.30 18.33
C SER A 20 14.52 -12.34 17.33
N PRO A 21 15.85 -12.50 17.24
CA PRO A 21 16.49 -13.55 16.45
C PRO A 21 16.15 -14.98 16.90
N ASN A 22 15.61 -15.16 18.11
CA ASN A 22 15.22 -16.47 18.63
C ASN A 22 13.79 -16.87 18.22
N ASP A 23 13.29 -16.31 17.11
CA ASP A 23 11.92 -16.48 16.60
C ASP A 23 10.80 -16.10 17.61
N VAL A 24 11.11 -15.24 18.58
CA VAL A 24 10.10 -14.73 19.52
C VAL A 24 9.37 -13.58 18.87
N ILE A 25 8.06 -13.74 18.66
CA ILE A 25 7.20 -12.68 18.14
C ILE A 25 6.03 -12.45 19.07
N ALA A 26 5.86 -11.19 19.48
CA ALA A 26 4.80 -10.75 20.37
C ALA A 26 4.34 -9.34 20.01
N GLY A 27 3.08 -9.04 20.28
CA GLY A 27 2.53 -7.70 20.09
C GLY A 27 1.18 -7.52 20.74
N ASP A 28 0.68 -6.30 20.68
CA ASP A 28 -0.66 -5.96 21.14
C ASP A 28 -1.26 -4.84 20.28
N VAL A 29 -2.58 -4.81 20.21
CA VAL A 29 -3.35 -3.76 19.53
C VAL A 29 -4.26 -3.09 20.55
N ILE A 30 -4.13 -1.78 20.67
CA ILE A 30 -5.08 -0.94 21.40
C ILE A 30 -5.85 -0.16 20.35
N GLY A 31 -7.12 -0.47 20.19
CA GLY A 31 -7.99 0.18 19.24
C GLY A 31 -9.45 -0.09 19.56
N PRO A 32 -10.37 0.38 18.71
CA PRO A 32 -11.80 0.14 18.88
C PRO A 32 -12.19 -1.32 18.65
N GLY A 33 -11.38 -2.08 17.90
CA GLY A 33 -11.63 -3.48 17.58
C GLY A 33 -11.35 -4.42 18.75
N ARG A 34 -11.95 -5.61 18.70
CA ARG A 34 -11.70 -6.70 19.64
C ARG A 34 -11.09 -7.86 18.88
N LEU A 35 -9.76 -7.88 18.80
CA LEU A 35 -9.01 -8.97 18.19
C LEU A 35 -8.56 -10.02 19.21
N THR A 36 -8.63 -11.28 18.80
CA THR A 36 -8.04 -12.42 19.48
C THR A 36 -6.52 -12.31 19.46
N ARG A 37 -5.88 -12.83 20.50
CA ARG A 37 -4.40 -12.84 20.63
C ARG A 37 -3.71 -13.50 19.44
N LYS A 38 -4.34 -14.50 18.82
CA LYS A 38 -3.81 -15.18 17.64
C LYS A 38 -3.74 -14.25 16.43
N LYS A 39 -4.80 -13.47 16.17
CA LYS A 39 -4.82 -12.49 15.08
C LYS A 39 -3.86 -11.33 15.36
N VAL A 40 -3.79 -10.86 16.60
CA VAL A 40 -2.80 -9.84 17.03
C VAL A 40 -1.37 -10.30 16.74
N ASN A 41 -0.99 -11.53 17.11
CA ASN A 41 0.36 -12.03 16.84
C ASN A 41 0.66 -12.15 15.34
N LYS A 42 -0.30 -12.66 14.55
CA LYS A 42 -0.16 -12.73 13.08
C LYS A 42 0.05 -11.34 12.49
N LEU A 43 -0.71 -10.37 12.98
CA LEU A 43 -0.63 -8.98 12.56
C LEU A 43 0.75 -8.38 12.90
N SER A 44 1.28 -8.60 14.10
CA SER A 44 2.64 -8.18 14.46
C SER A 44 3.72 -8.81 13.58
N GLN A 45 3.59 -10.10 13.23
CA GLN A 45 4.51 -10.77 12.30
C GLN A 45 4.53 -10.12 10.93
N GLU A 46 3.35 -9.77 10.40
CA GLU A 46 3.23 -9.10 9.10
C GLU A 46 3.93 -7.73 9.13
N VAL A 47 3.73 -6.89 10.16
CA VAL A 47 4.40 -5.58 10.25
C VAL A 47 5.92 -5.73 10.32
N ILE A 48 6.43 -6.66 11.13
CA ILE A 48 7.88 -6.85 11.31
C ILE A 48 8.51 -7.27 10.00
N LYS A 49 7.89 -8.22 9.29
CA LYS A 49 8.33 -8.63 7.96
C LYS A 49 8.41 -7.44 6.99
N PHE A 50 7.40 -6.56 7.00
CA PHE A 50 7.42 -5.35 6.18
C PHE A 50 8.56 -4.41 6.56
N LEU A 51 8.79 -4.17 7.86
CA LEU A 51 9.89 -3.33 8.34
C LEU A 51 11.26 -3.88 7.90
N THR A 52 11.51 -5.18 8.10
CA THR A 52 12.78 -5.82 7.73
C THR A 52 13.03 -5.72 6.23
N MET A 53 12.00 -6.01 5.41
CA MET A 53 12.09 -5.87 3.95
C MET A 53 12.34 -4.42 3.53
N TYR A 54 11.67 -3.46 4.17
CA TYR A 54 11.81 -2.05 3.85
C TYR A 54 13.18 -1.49 4.26
N ASN A 55 13.69 -1.85 5.44
CA ASN A 55 15.04 -1.48 5.88
C ASN A 55 16.12 -2.09 4.98
N ALA A 56 15.94 -3.33 4.51
CA ALA A 56 16.87 -3.93 3.55
C ALA A 56 16.92 -3.13 2.24
N ILE A 57 15.76 -2.68 1.74
CA ILE A 57 15.66 -1.80 0.59
C ILE A 57 16.36 -0.45 0.87
N LEU A 58 16.09 0.18 2.01
CA LEU A 58 16.69 1.46 2.35
C LEU A 58 18.22 1.36 2.44
N ARG A 59 18.78 0.34 3.10
CA ARG A 59 20.24 0.17 3.18
C ARG A 59 20.90 0.07 1.80
N ASP A 60 20.28 -0.62 0.84
CA ASP A 60 20.81 -0.76 -0.53
C ASP A 60 20.75 0.57 -1.31
N TYR A 61 19.62 1.28 -1.22
CA TYR A 61 19.35 2.47 -2.05
C TYR A 61 19.86 3.79 -1.43
N THR A 62 19.92 3.91 -0.11
CA THR A 62 20.29 5.15 0.62
C THR A 62 21.47 5.00 1.56
N GLY A 63 21.86 3.79 1.94
CA GLY A 63 22.79 3.59 3.06
C GLY A 63 22.18 3.91 4.43
N ALA A 64 20.86 4.10 4.52
CA ALA A 64 20.16 4.49 5.74
C ALA A 64 19.14 3.45 6.19
N GLU A 65 18.73 3.54 7.45
CA GLU A 65 17.61 2.79 8.02
C GLU A 65 16.44 3.72 8.33
N LEU A 66 15.24 3.16 8.43
CA LEU A 66 14.08 3.94 8.79
C LEU A 66 14.17 4.44 10.24
N PHE A 67 14.04 5.75 10.43
CA PHE A 67 13.90 6.37 11.75
C PHE A 67 12.42 6.55 12.12
N SER A 68 11.62 7.09 11.21
CA SER A 68 10.16 7.23 11.36
C SER A 68 9.47 7.61 10.05
N ILE A 69 8.16 7.37 9.96
CA ILE A 69 7.29 7.89 8.89
C ILE A 69 6.04 8.47 9.52
N GLU A 70 5.63 9.66 9.11
CA GLU A 70 4.31 10.22 9.39
C GLU A 70 3.50 10.26 8.10
N PHE A 71 2.27 9.78 8.15
CA PHE A 71 1.27 9.89 7.09
C PHE A 71 0.13 10.79 7.55
N ASP A 72 -0.39 11.60 6.63
CA ASP A 72 -1.72 12.19 6.65
C ASP A 72 -2.73 11.12 6.19
N LEU A 73 -3.90 11.08 6.82
CA LEU A 73 -4.98 10.17 6.46
C LEU A 73 -6.07 10.93 5.72
N TYR A 74 -6.00 10.91 4.39
CA TYR A 74 -7.01 11.54 3.55
C TYR A 74 -8.26 10.67 3.46
N ASN A 75 -9.45 11.27 3.62
CA ASN A 75 -10.72 10.56 3.56
C ASN A 75 -11.40 10.76 2.21
N ILE A 76 -11.82 9.65 1.57
CA ILE A 76 -12.57 9.69 0.31
C ILE A 76 -13.96 10.35 0.45
N ASP A 77 -14.55 10.29 1.65
CA ASP A 77 -15.89 10.81 1.96
C ASP A 77 -15.77 12.05 2.86
N GLU A 78 -15.46 13.20 2.25
CA GLU A 78 -15.24 14.47 2.97
C GLU A 78 -16.45 14.90 3.81
N LYS A 79 -17.67 14.53 3.40
CA LYS A 79 -18.90 14.83 4.15
C LYS A 79 -18.99 13.98 5.42
N SER A 80 -18.70 12.68 5.33
CA SER A 80 -18.55 11.82 6.51
C SER A 80 -17.42 12.29 7.41
N ALA A 81 -16.29 12.71 6.85
CA ALA A 81 -15.13 13.15 7.62
C ALA A 81 -15.42 14.35 8.54
N ARG A 82 -16.39 15.21 8.19
CA ARG A 82 -16.83 16.33 9.05
C ARG A 82 -17.70 15.91 10.22
N THR A 83 -18.33 14.73 10.14
CA THR A 83 -19.33 14.27 11.12
C THR A 83 -18.85 13.08 11.95
N ASN A 84 -17.92 12.28 11.42
CA ASN A 84 -17.33 11.13 12.07
C ASN A 84 -15.93 11.46 12.61
N ILE A 85 -15.52 10.73 13.63
CA ILE A 85 -14.26 10.96 14.34
C ILE A 85 -13.16 10.07 13.73
N TYR A 86 -12.43 10.58 12.74
CA TYR A 86 -11.30 9.85 12.16
C TYR A 86 -9.95 10.37 12.68
N PRO A 87 -8.92 9.52 12.80
CA PRO A 87 -7.55 9.98 12.96
C PRO A 87 -7.13 10.78 11.72
N GLN A 88 -6.36 11.84 11.94
CA GLN A 88 -5.80 12.66 10.86
C GLN A 88 -4.38 12.21 10.48
N SER A 89 -3.72 11.45 11.34
CA SER A 89 -2.36 11.00 11.10
C SER A 89 -2.12 9.57 11.54
N MET A 90 -1.23 8.91 10.81
CA MET A 90 -0.66 7.60 11.13
C MET A 90 0.86 7.73 11.21
N ILE A 91 1.45 7.37 12.34
CA ILE A 91 2.89 7.45 12.59
C ILE A 91 3.43 6.05 12.77
N PHE A 92 4.51 5.76 12.04
CA PHE A 92 5.26 4.52 12.17
C PHE A 92 6.66 4.82 12.72
N ILE A 93 6.98 4.24 13.88
CA ILE A 93 8.27 4.39 14.56
C ILE A 93 8.83 2.99 14.84
N PRO A 94 9.92 2.57 14.17
CA PRO A 94 10.63 1.37 14.57
C PRO A 94 11.30 1.56 15.95
N GLY A 95 11.74 0.48 16.57
CA GLY A 95 12.60 0.47 17.76
C GLY A 95 13.65 -0.61 17.59
N LYS A 96 14.83 -0.43 18.20
CA LYS A 96 15.92 -1.40 18.08
C LYS A 96 16.73 -1.46 19.35
N PHE A 97 17.03 -2.67 19.79
CA PHE A 97 18.01 -2.92 20.84
C PHE A 97 18.75 -4.22 20.53
N LYS A 98 20.08 -4.15 20.40
CA LYS A 98 20.90 -5.25 19.87
C LYS A 98 20.34 -5.73 18.51
N GLU A 99 20.05 -7.03 18.39
CA GLU A 99 19.45 -7.66 17.21
C GLU A 99 17.91 -7.73 17.28
N CYS A 100 17.30 -7.23 18.36
CA CYS A 100 15.85 -7.21 18.51
C CYS A 100 15.25 -5.97 17.85
N GLU A 101 14.15 -6.18 17.14
CA GLU A 101 13.38 -5.14 16.47
C GLU A 101 12.03 -4.99 17.16
N SER A 102 11.64 -3.74 17.43
CA SER A 102 10.28 -3.41 17.83
C SER A 102 9.69 -2.41 16.86
N LEU A 103 8.38 -2.19 16.95
CA LEU A 103 7.73 -1.14 16.19
C LEU A 103 6.48 -0.63 16.89
N LEU A 104 6.14 0.60 16.52
CA LEU A 104 4.94 1.30 16.91
C LEU A 104 4.27 1.84 15.65
N LEU A 105 3.01 1.46 15.43
CA LEU A 105 2.10 2.18 14.55
C LEU A 105 1.07 2.88 15.43
N ALA A 106 1.03 4.21 15.38
CA ALA A 106 0.10 5.03 16.16
C ALA A 106 -0.77 5.86 15.23
N LEU A 107 -2.08 5.82 15.44
CA LEU A 107 -3.06 6.72 14.84
C LEU A 107 -3.35 7.84 15.83
N LYS A 108 -3.44 9.08 15.35
CA LYS A 108 -3.66 10.27 16.20
C LYS A 108 -4.58 11.30 15.52
N PRO A 109 -5.23 12.18 16.30
CA PRO A 109 -6.19 13.15 15.76
C PRO A 109 -5.56 14.39 15.10
N GLU A 110 -4.25 14.64 15.25
CA GLU A 110 -3.56 15.81 14.69
C GLU A 110 -2.40 15.38 13.78
N THR A 111 -1.71 16.30 13.08
CA THR A 111 -0.47 16.02 12.32
C THR A 111 0.69 16.87 12.87
N GLY A 112 1.93 16.37 12.83
CA GLY A 112 3.15 17.13 13.14
C GLY A 112 3.43 17.46 14.61
N VAL A 113 2.61 17.00 15.57
CA VAL A 113 2.72 17.40 16.99
C VAL A 113 3.67 16.52 17.84
N LEU A 114 4.16 15.39 17.31
CA LEU A 114 4.89 14.40 18.09
C LEU A 114 6.42 14.58 18.01
N ASP A 115 7.09 14.50 19.15
CA ASP A 115 8.55 14.42 19.30
C ASP A 115 9.02 13.00 19.04
N ILE A 116 9.38 12.77 17.77
CA ILE A 116 9.77 11.46 17.25
C ILE A 116 11.02 10.92 17.97
N HIS A 117 11.96 11.79 18.39
CA HIS A 117 13.19 11.35 19.06
C HIS A 117 12.87 10.79 20.44
N LYS A 118 12.05 11.50 21.22
CA LYS A 118 11.60 11.03 22.54
C LYS A 118 10.75 9.77 22.46
N SER A 119 9.87 9.67 21.45
CA SER A 119 9.10 8.44 21.20
C SER A 119 10.01 7.27 20.83
N ARG A 120 11.01 7.49 19.98
CA ARG A 120 12.00 6.47 19.59
C ARG A 120 12.82 5.99 20.78
N GLU A 121 13.26 6.89 21.66
CA GLU A 121 13.97 6.54 22.89
C GLU A 121 13.10 5.66 23.80
N SER A 122 11.83 6.02 23.97
CA SER A 122 10.85 5.25 24.75
C SER A 122 10.66 3.83 24.18
N LEU A 123 10.60 3.70 22.85
CA LEU A 123 10.53 2.41 22.14
C LEU A 123 11.80 1.57 22.29
N ASN A 124 12.98 2.18 22.17
CA ASN A 124 14.25 1.49 22.36
C ASN A 124 14.38 0.99 23.82
N ASN A 125 13.94 1.78 24.79
CA ASN A 125 13.89 1.38 26.20
C ASN A 125 12.93 0.20 26.41
N ILE A 126 11.76 0.19 25.77
CA ILE A 126 10.85 -0.96 25.80
C ILE A 126 11.48 -2.19 25.14
N SER A 127 12.18 -2.01 24.01
CA SER A 127 12.89 -3.11 23.33
C SER A 127 13.93 -3.75 24.24
N LYS A 128 14.68 -2.93 24.99
CA LYS A 128 15.63 -3.40 26.00
C LYS A 128 14.95 -4.20 27.10
N LEU A 129 13.87 -3.66 27.68
CA LEU A 129 13.11 -4.36 28.73
C LEU A 129 12.51 -5.68 28.22
N PHE A 130 12.05 -5.72 26.97
CA PHE A 130 11.51 -6.94 26.37
C PHE A 130 12.60 -8.01 26.17
N PHE A 131 13.79 -7.59 25.73
CA PHE A 131 14.96 -8.47 25.64
C PHE A 131 15.34 -9.05 27.01
N GLU A 132 15.31 -8.25 28.08
CA GLU A 132 15.54 -8.75 29.44
C GLU A 132 14.46 -9.78 29.87
N VAL A 133 13.19 -9.55 29.49
CA VAL A 133 12.10 -10.52 29.72
C VAL A 133 12.34 -11.81 28.93
N GLU A 134 12.86 -11.73 27.71
CA GLU A 134 13.22 -12.88 26.89
C GLU A 134 14.32 -13.72 27.55
N GLU A 135 15.41 -13.09 27.97
CA GLU A 135 16.50 -13.76 28.69
C GLU A 135 15.99 -14.47 29.96
N LEU A 136 15.12 -13.82 30.74
CA LEU A 136 14.53 -14.41 31.94
C LEU A 136 13.54 -15.54 31.65
N SER A 137 12.83 -15.47 30.52
CA SER A 137 11.84 -16.48 30.09
C SER A 137 12.49 -17.71 29.44
N ASN A 138 13.77 -17.63 29.07
CA ASN A 138 14.56 -18.70 28.48
C ASN A 138 15.02 -19.78 29.47
N ARG A 139 14.22 -20.07 30.51
CA ARG A 139 14.45 -21.19 31.42
C ARG A 139 13.90 -22.50 30.83
N PRO A 140 14.59 -23.64 31.01
CA PRO A 140 14.15 -24.95 30.50
C PRO A 140 12.86 -25.45 31.16
N GLU A 141 12.55 -24.98 32.37
CA GLU A 141 11.35 -25.34 33.15
C GLU A 141 10.04 -24.76 32.60
N LEU A 142 10.12 -23.68 31.80
CA LEU A 142 8.95 -23.03 31.23
C LEU A 142 8.54 -23.72 29.92
N LYS A 143 7.36 -24.36 29.91
CA LYS A 143 6.75 -24.86 28.67
C LYS A 143 6.54 -23.72 27.66
N LYS A 144 6.61 -24.05 26.36
CA LYS A 144 6.47 -23.08 25.25
C LYS A 144 5.21 -22.21 25.36
N GLU A 145 4.07 -22.82 25.72
CA GLU A 145 2.80 -22.11 25.90
C GLU A 145 2.87 -21.06 27.02
N ASN A 146 3.51 -21.41 28.14
CA ASN A 146 3.71 -20.50 29.26
C ASN A 146 4.63 -19.33 28.90
N LYS A 147 5.69 -19.59 28.12
CA LYS A 147 6.57 -18.52 27.59
C LYS A 147 5.78 -17.54 26.73
N GLN A 148 4.96 -18.04 25.81
CA GLN A 148 4.13 -17.18 24.97
C GLN A 148 3.14 -16.35 25.78
N LEU A 149 2.53 -16.92 26.83
CA LEU A 149 1.64 -16.18 27.73
C LEU A 149 2.37 -15.05 28.46
N VAL A 150 3.62 -15.26 28.88
CA VAL A 150 4.47 -14.21 29.49
C VAL A 150 4.73 -13.10 28.48
N PHE A 151 5.18 -13.43 27.27
CA PHE A 151 5.46 -12.44 26.22
C PHE A 151 4.22 -11.61 25.86
N ASN A 152 3.07 -12.25 25.68
CA ASN A 152 1.82 -11.56 25.39
C ASN A 152 1.40 -10.62 26.53
N LYS A 153 1.61 -11.01 27.80
CA LYS A 153 1.31 -10.14 28.96
C LYS A 153 2.21 -8.90 28.98
N PHE A 154 3.50 -9.07 28.71
CA PHE A 154 4.44 -7.96 28.65
C PHE A 154 4.17 -7.05 27.45
N ALA A 155 3.90 -7.61 26.27
CA ALA A 155 3.46 -6.85 25.10
C ALA A 155 2.26 -5.96 25.43
N SER A 156 1.24 -6.51 26.10
CA SER A 156 0.07 -5.72 26.48
C SER A 156 0.37 -4.62 27.51
N ARG A 157 1.25 -4.89 28.49
CA ARG A 157 1.69 -3.86 29.44
C ARG A 157 2.46 -2.73 28.76
N PHE A 158 3.36 -3.07 27.84
CA PHE A 158 4.15 -2.07 27.11
C PHE A 158 3.30 -1.26 26.14
N SER A 159 2.34 -1.88 25.45
CA SER A 159 1.38 -1.16 24.62
C SER A 159 0.54 -0.18 25.43
N LYS A 160 0.06 -0.58 26.62
CA LYS A 160 -0.67 0.34 27.51
C LYS A 160 0.19 1.49 28.01
N LYS A 161 1.48 1.24 28.28
CA LYS A 161 2.42 2.29 28.65
C LYS A 161 2.60 3.30 27.50
N LEU A 162 2.89 2.82 26.28
CA LEU A 162 3.05 3.68 25.09
C LEU A 162 1.76 4.45 24.79
N TYR A 163 0.60 3.81 24.97
CA TYR A 163 -0.69 4.44 24.81
C TYR A 163 -0.96 5.55 25.82
N GLY A 164 -0.63 5.31 27.10
CA GLY A 164 -0.69 6.34 28.14
C GLY A 164 0.24 7.51 27.85
N GLU A 165 1.46 7.24 27.36
CA GLU A 165 2.41 8.30 26.97
C GLU A 165 1.90 9.15 25.79
N LEU A 166 1.19 8.54 24.83
CA LEU A 166 0.52 9.26 23.74
C LEU A 166 -0.63 10.15 24.23
N ILE A 167 -1.49 9.64 25.12
CA ILE A 167 -2.65 10.37 25.61
C ILE A 167 -2.26 11.49 26.59
N GLU A 168 -1.28 11.23 27.46
CA GLU A 168 -0.79 12.21 28.43
C GLU A 168 0.10 13.28 27.77
N ASP A 169 0.16 13.30 26.43
CA ASP A 169 0.93 14.25 25.64
C ASP A 169 2.42 14.31 26.00
N LYS A 170 2.96 13.24 26.60
CA LYS A 170 4.38 13.17 27.03
C LYS A 170 5.36 13.25 25.88
N TRP A 171 4.88 13.06 24.64
CA TRP A 171 5.65 13.21 23.42
C TRP A 171 5.30 14.48 22.63
N ASN A 172 4.47 15.40 23.15
CA ASN A 172 4.07 16.57 22.35
C ASN A 172 5.12 17.68 22.31
N LYS A 173 5.46 18.12 21.10
CA LYS A 173 6.37 19.26 20.87
C LYS A 173 5.82 20.58 21.43
N LYS A 174 4.51 20.84 21.28
CA LYS A 174 3.86 22.10 21.68
C LYS A 174 3.86 22.33 23.20
N LEU A 175 3.61 21.28 23.99
CA LEU A 175 3.48 21.39 25.45
C LEU A 175 4.83 21.35 26.15
N ILE A 176 5.80 20.61 25.60
CA ILE A 176 7.12 20.45 26.21
C ILE A 176 7.98 21.69 25.99
N GLY A 177 7.67 22.52 24.98
CA GLY A 177 8.47 23.70 24.64
C GLY A 177 9.92 23.29 24.47
N LEU A 178 10.24 22.56 23.40
CA LEU A 178 11.59 22.02 23.18
C LEU A 178 12.63 23.13 23.34
N SER A 179 13.37 23.10 24.46
CA SER A 179 14.47 24.02 24.73
C SER A 179 15.73 23.68 23.93
N LYS A 180 15.72 22.54 23.23
CA LYS A 180 16.79 22.04 22.37
C LYS A 180 16.24 21.85 20.96
N THR A 181 16.92 22.47 20.00
CA THR A 181 16.70 22.23 18.57
C THR A 181 17.00 20.76 18.23
N LEU A 182 16.10 20.12 17.50
CA LEU A 182 16.26 18.73 17.08
C LEU A 182 17.03 18.65 15.76
N PRO A 183 17.87 17.61 15.54
CA PRO A 183 18.64 17.47 14.30
C PRO A 183 17.78 17.24 13.04
N THR A 184 16.48 17.03 13.23
CA THR A 184 15.49 16.78 12.18
C THR A 184 14.54 17.98 11.98
N GLU A 185 14.82 19.12 12.60
CA GLU A 185 14.03 20.35 12.42
C GLU A 185 14.50 21.14 11.20
N LYS A 186 13.58 21.83 10.53
CA LYS A 186 13.85 22.57 9.28
C LYS A 186 15.05 23.52 9.35
N GLU A 187 15.29 24.11 10.52
CA GLU A 187 16.41 25.03 10.76
C GLU A 187 17.78 24.33 10.68
N MET A 188 17.83 23.03 10.97
CA MET A 188 19.04 22.19 10.94
C MET A 188 19.24 21.47 9.60
N LEU A 189 18.34 21.70 8.63
CA LEU A 189 18.28 20.92 7.40
C LEU A 189 18.57 21.77 6.18
N ASN A 190 19.38 21.23 5.26
CA ASN A 190 19.61 21.80 3.96
C ASN A 190 18.94 20.95 2.89
N THR A 191 17.99 21.53 2.15
CA THR A 191 17.34 20.85 1.02
C THR A 191 18.27 20.84 -0.18
N TYR A 192 18.51 19.66 -0.76
CA TYR A 192 19.40 19.49 -1.91
C TYR A 192 18.74 18.80 -3.11
N VAL A 193 17.59 18.13 -2.93
CA VAL A 193 16.80 17.58 -4.04
C VAL A 193 15.33 17.99 -3.91
N LYS A 194 14.70 18.27 -5.05
CA LYS A 194 13.26 18.45 -5.15
C LYS A 194 12.70 17.70 -6.34
N VAL A 195 11.55 17.07 -6.15
CA VAL A 195 10.88 16.30 -7.20
C VAL A 195 9.40 16.65 -7.22
N ILE A 196 8.83 16.76 -8.42
CA ILE A 196 7.41 17.00 -8.63
C ILE A 196 6.83 15.84 -9.44
N SER A 197 5.72 15.26 -8.99
CA SER A 197 5.05 14.15 -9.67
C SER A 197 3.53 14.36 -9.70
N ASN A 198 2.87 13.75 -10.68
CA ASN A 198 1.41 13.60 -10.67
C ASN A 198 0.99 12.46 -9.74
N VAL A 199 -0.18 12.59 -9.13
CA VAL A 199 -0.75 11.60 -8.20
C VAL A 199 -1.99 10.96 -8.82
N GLU A 200 -2.01 9.64 -8.83
CA GLU A 200 -3.18 8.83 -9.15
C GLU A 200 -3.54 7.95 -7.96
N ILE A 201 -4.82 7.92 -7.59
CA ILE A 201 -5.32 7.07 -6.51
C ILE A 201 -6.19 5.98 -7.12
N LEU A 202 -5.90 4.72 -6.77
CA LEU A 202 -6.64 3.53 -7.18
C LEU A 202 -7.61 3.12 -6.07
N TRP A 203 -8.79 3.71 -6.06
CA TRP A 203 -9.89 3.50 -5.13
C TRP A 203 -10.56 2.12 -5.24
N TYR A 204 -10.57 1.54 -6.45
CA TYR A 204 -11.15 0.22 -6.72
C TYR A 204 -10.32 -0.92 -6.14
N LYS A 205 -9.03 -0.69 -5.89
CA LYS A 205 -8.18 -1.67 -5.21
C LYS A 205 -8.50 -1.68 -3.73
N LYS A 206 -8.54 -2.89 -3.14
CA LYS A 206 -8.67 -3.11 -1.71
C LYS A 206 -7.45 -3.93 -1.25
N PRO A 207 -6.48 -3.32 -0.53
CA PRO A 207 -6.46 -1.95 -0.02
C PRO A 207 -6.22 -0.88 -1.12
N MET A 208 -6.60 0.37 -0.85
CA MET A 208 -6.45 1.49 -1.78
C MET A 208 -4.97 1.84 -1.97
N GLU A 209 -4.58 2.19 -3.19
CA GLU A 209 -3.18 2.47 -3.56
C GLU A 209 -3.00 3.88 -4.12
N ILE A 210 -1.82 4.46 -3.92
CA ILE A 210 -1.38 5.71 -4.55
C ILE A 210 -0.24 5.39 -5.50
N ASN A 211 -0.30 5.93 -6.71
CA ASN A 211 0.77 5.88 -7.70
C ASN A 211 1.27 7.28 -8.03
N PHE A 212 2.59 7.41 -8.14
CA PHE A 212 3.23 8.61 -8.67
C PHE A 212 3.58 8.41 -10.14
N LEU A 213 3.17 9.38 -10.96
CA LEU A 213 3.35 9.36 -12.40
C LEU A 213 4.27 10.51 -12.82
N ASN A 214 5.15 10.23 -13.78
CA ASN A 214 6.03 11.20 -14.45
C ASN A 214 6.82 12.10 -13.48
N PRO A 215 7.65 11.54 -12.59
CA PRO A 215 8.46 12.35 -11.67
C PRO A 215 9.41 13.26 -12.45
N LYS A 216 9.44 14.54 -12.09
CA LYS A 216 10.35 15.55 -12.63
C LYS A 216 11.31 16.00 -11.54
N PHE A 217 12.59 15.70 -11.74
CA PHE A 217 13.66 16.05 -10.82
C PHE A 217 14.12 17.50 -11.05
N GLN A 218 14.26 18.25 -9.96
CA GLN A 218 14.79 19.61 -9.93
C GLN A 218 16.03 19.60 -9.04
N LYS A 219 17.20 19.75 -9.65
CA LYS A 219 18.46 19.94 -8.93
C LYS A 219 18.41 21.25 -8.15
N ILE A 220 18.70 21.19 -6.86
CA ILE A 220 18.89 22.38 -6.03
C ILE A 220 20.39 22.55 -5.84
N LYS A 221 20.89 23.79 -5.99
CA LYS A 221 22.30 24.07 -5.72
C LYS A 221 22.57 23.78 -4.24
N ILE A 222 23.41 22.79 -3.99
CA ILE A 222 23.85 22.40 -2.66
C ILE A 222 24.66 23.56 -2.05
N PRO A 223 24.52 23.88 -0.75
CA PRO A 223 25.23 25.00 -0.13
C PRO A 223 26.71 24.72 0.20
N PHE A 224 27.27 23.60 -0.26
CA PHE A 224 28.65 23.19 -0.01
C PHE A 224 29.56 23.51 -1.20
N GLU A 225 30.80 23.88 -0.91
CA GLU A 225 31.84 24.13 -1.92
C GLU A 225 33.12 23.34 -1.59
N GLY A 226 33.97 23.09 -2.59
CA GLY A 226 35.25 22.39 -2.41
C GLY A 226 35.11 20.96 -1.86
N GLN A 227 35.98 20.59 -0.91
CA GLN A 227 36.02 19.24 -0.33
C GLN A 227 34.71 18.86 0.37
N GLN A 228 34.02 19.83 0.99
CA GLN A 228 32.75 19.57 1.67
C GLN A 228 31.65 19.10 0.70
N ALA A 229 31.66 19.61 -0.53
CA ALA A 229 30.74 19.16 -1.56
C ALA A 229 31.02 17.70 -1.95
N ILE A 230 32.30 17.31 -2.04
CA ILE A 230 32.72 15.94 -2.34
C ILE A 230 32.31 15.00 -1.21
N GLU A 231 32.56 15.39 0.04
CA GLU A 231 32.17 14.59 1.20
C GLU A 231 30.64 14.46 1.31
N HIS A 232 29.89 15.54 1.06
CA HIS A 232 28.44 15.47 1.01
C HIS A 232 27.94 14.46 -0.05
N LEU A 233 28.55 14.44 -1.24
CA LEU A 233 28.21 13.48 -2.30
C LEU A 233 28.40 12.03 -1.89
N LYS A 234 29.38 11.72 -1.02
CA LYS A 234 29.59 10.36 -0.52
C LYS A 234 28.40 9.86 0.31
N PHE A 235 27.67 10.75 0.98
CA PHE A 235 26.55 10.41 1.87
C PHE A 235 25.17 10.84 1.37
N SER A 236 25.07 11.58 0.26
CA SER A 236 23.80 12.05 -0.29
C SER A 236 23.01 10.94 -0.98
N ILE A 237 21.69 11.09 -1.05
CA ILE A 237 20.81 10.16 -1.76
C ILE A 237 20.54 10.72 -3.16
N SER A 238 20.82 9.93 -4.20
CA SER A 238 20.59 10.32 -5.59
C SER A 238 19.10 10.45 -5.94
N GLU A 239 18.77 11.29 -6.92
CA GLU A 239 17.38 11.58 -7.29
C GLU A 239 16.56 10.35 -7.68
N PRO A 240 17.07 9.40 -8.50
CA PRO A 240 16.30 8.22 -8.87
C PRO A 240 16.12 7.22 -7.72
N SER A 241 17.08 7.16 -6.79
CA SER A 241 16.92 6.36 -5.57
C SER A 241 15.75 6.88 -4.72
N ILE A 242 15.59 8.21 -4.62
CA ILE A 242 14.46 8.83 -3.92
C ILE A 242 13.14 8.41 -4.56
N GLY A 243 13.04 8.48 -5.90
CA GLY A 243 11.84 8.05 -6.61
C GLY A 243 11.42 6.62 -6.22
N PHE A 244 12.38 5.69 -6.18
CA PHE A 244 12.13 4.32 -5.78
C PHE A 244 11.69 4.19 -4.31
N ILE A 245 12.35 4.89 -3.38
CA ILE A 245 12.04 4.84 -1.95
C ILE A 245 10.64 5.39 -1.67
N VAL A 246 10.29 6.47 -2.34
CA VAL A 246 8.98 7.10 -2.26
C VAL A 246 7.89 6.11 -2.71
N ASP A 247 8.06 5.43 -3.84
CA ASP A 247 7.12 4.39 -4.29
C ASP A 247 6.98 3.24 -3.28
N LYS A 248 8.09 2.82 -2.66
CA LYS A 248 8.05 1.80 -1.60
C LYS A 248 7.42 2.32 -0.31
N THR A 249 7.54 3.61 0.00
CA THR A 249 6.87 4.27 1.14
C THR A 249 5.35 4.25 0.96
N LEU A 250 4.85 4.51 -0.25
CA LEU A 250 3.41 4.46 -0.54
C LEU A 250 2.85 3.05 -0.31
N ASN A 251 3.52 2.03 -0.85
CA ASN A 251 3.14 0.63 -0.62
C ASN A 251 3.15 0.26 0.88
N LEU A 252 4.16 0.73 1.62
CA LEU A 252 4.22 0.54 3.07
C LEU A 252 3.03 1.21 3.76
N GLY A 253 2.70 2.46 3.41
CA GLY A 253 1.52 3.16 3.93
C GLY A 253 0.24 2.37 3.72
N THR A 254 -0.02 1.93 2.48
CA THR A 254 -1.18 1.10 2.12
C THR A 254 -1.25 -0.19 2.95
N ASN A 255 -0.13 -0.87 3.17
CA ASN A 255 -0.08 -2.07 4.01
C ASN A 255 -0.33 -1.74 5.48
N LEU A 256 0.24 -0.65 6.01
CA LEU A 256 0.06 -0.23 7.40
C LEU A 256 -1.38 0.18 7.70
N ILE A 257 -2.08 0.89 6.80
CA ILE A 257 -3.49 1.23 7.01
C ILE A 257 -4.39 -0.01 6.91
N ASN A 258 -4.07 -0.96 6.03
CA ASN A 258 -4.81 -2.23 5.96
C ASN A 258 -4.63 -3.05 7.25
N LEU A 259 -3.44 -2.98 7.82
CA LEU A 259 -3.11 -3.58 9.09
C LEU A 259 -3.86 -2.90 10.25
N ALA A 260 -3.88 -1.57 10.28
CA ALA A 260 -4.71 -0.82 11.23
C ALA A 260 -6.20 -1.15 11.10
N ASN A 261 -6.70 -1.28 9.88
CA ASN A 261 -8.06 -1.72 9.60
C ASN A 261 -8.34 -3.12 10.16
N THR A 262 -7.42 -4.06 9.99
CA THR A 262 -7.52 -5.39 10.61
C THR A 262 -7.58 -5.26 12.14
N GLY A 263 -6.77 -4.37 12.73
CA GLY A 263 -6.80 -3.98 14.14
C GLY A 263 -8.13 -3.44 14.67
N THR A 264 -8.99 -2.94 13.78
CA THR A 264 -10.31 -2.37 14.16
C THR A 264 -11.47 -3.33 14.05
N LEU A 265 -11.27 -4.53 13.50
CA LEU A 265 -12.33 -5.50 13.38
C LEU A 265 -12.73 -6.01 14.79
N ASP A 266 -14.03 -5.96 15.06
CA ASP A 266 -14.65 -6.69 16.17
C ASP A 266 -14.99 -8.09 15.65
N GLU A 267 -14.29 -9.11 16.16
CA GLU A 267 -14.45 -10.49 15.69
C GLU A 267 -15.86 -11.02 15.93
N SER A 268 -16.50 -10.66 17.03
CA SER A 268 -17.85 -11.13 17.34
C SER A 268 -18.89 -10.45 16.46
N LEU A 269 -18.68 -9.17 16.10
CA LEU A 269 -19.49 -8.51 15.07
C LEU A 269 -19.33 -9.19 13.70
N ASP A 270 -18.10 -9.53 13.32
CA ASP A 270 -17.78 -10.23 12.07
C ASP A 270 -18.49 -11.60 12.01
N GLU A 271 -18.43 -12.39 13.08
CA GLU A 271 -19.08 -13.70 13.21
C GLU A 271 -20.61 -13.61 13.14
N ILE A 272 -21.24 -12.65 13.83
CA ILE A 272 -22.69 -12.44 13.77
C ILE A 272 -23.11 -12.05 12.35
N ILE A 273 -22.34 -11.22 11.65
CA ILE A 273 -22.64 -10.85 10.27
C ILE A 273 -22.52 -12.05 9.33
N ILE A 274 -21.48 -12.88 9.47
CA ILE A 274 -21.36 -14.14 8.72
C ILE A 274 -22.58 -15.01 8.97
N PHE A 275 -22.98 -15.18 10.22
CA PHE A 275 -24.17 -15.95 10.59
C PHE A 275 -25.45 -15.42 9.90
N ILE A 276 -25.70 -14.11 9.94
CA ILE A 276 -26.90 -13.53 9.32
C ILE A 276 -26.83 -13.65 7.79
N VAL A 277 -25.67 -13.42 7.17
CA VAL A 277 -25.50 -13.56 5.71
C VAL A 277 -25.76 -15.01 5.29
N ASN A 278 -25.20 -15.99 5.99
CA ASN A 278 -25.43 -17.41 5.70
C ASN A 278 -26.91 -17.77 5.86
N TYR A 279 -27.58 -17.29 6.92
CA TYR A 279 -29.02 -17.49 7.11
C TYR A 279 -29.84 -16.95 5.92
N ILE A 280 -29.51 -15.73 5.45
CA ILE A 280 -30.17 -15.13 4.29
C ILE A 280 -29.91 -15.96 3.03
N GLU A 281 -28.66 -16.34 2.78
CA GLU A 281 -28.28 -17.14 1.61
C GLU A 281 -29.00 -18.49 1.60
N ASP A 282 -29.11 -19.16 2.75
CA ASP A 282 -29.81 -20.45 2.86
C ASP A 282 -31.30 -20.33 2.57
N LYS A 283 -31.98 -19.28 3.05
CA LYS A 283 -33.39 -19.01 2.69
C LYS A 283 -33.57 -18.64 1.22
N ILE A 284 -32.56 -18.03 0.61
CA ILE A 284 -32.62 -17.56 -0.78
C ILE A 284 -32.33 -18.68 -1.77
N LYS A 285 -31.53 -19.69 -1.39
CA LYS A 285 -31.23 -20.86 -2.23
C LYS A 285 -32.49 -21.59 -2.71
N ASP A 286 -33.56 -21.53 -1.93
CA ASP A 286 -34.86 -22.14 -2.27
C ASP A 286 -35.56 -21.44 -3.45
N TYR A 287 -35.12 -20.24 -3.85
CA TYR A 287 -35.68 -19.49 -4.97
C TYR A 287 -34.81 -19.63 -6.22
N SER A 288 -35.22 -20.50 -7.14
CA SER A 288 -34.54 -20.68 -8.44
C SER A 288 -35.00 -19.69 -9.52
N GLU A 289 -36.18 -19.11 -9.37
CA GLU A 289 -36.77 -18.23 -10.40
C GLU A 289 -36.06 -16.87 -10.48
N PRO A 290 -35.82 -16.32 -11.69
CA PRO A 290 -35.28 -14.99 -11.86
C PRO A 290 -36.18 -13.93 -11.21
N ASN A 291 -35.59 -13.08 -10.36
CA ASN A 291 -36.27 -11.96 -9.73
C ASN A 291 -35.45 -10.67 -9.87
N THR A 292 -36.09 -9.52 -9.64
CA THR A 292 -35.40 -8.22 -9.64
C THR A 292 -34.73 -7.93 -8.29
N ALA A 293 -33.80 -6.98 -8.29
CA ALA A 293 -33.14 -6.52 -7.07
C ALA A 293 -34.11 -5.88 -6.05
N GLU A 294 -35.17 -5.19 -6.50
CA GLU A 294 -36.19 -4.65 -5.58
C GLU A 294 -36.97 -5.75 -4.87
N TRP A 295 -37.28 -6.85 -5.58
CA TRP A 295 -37.86 -8.03 -4.97
C TRP A 295 -36.92 -8.62 -3.94
N LEU A 296 -35.63 -8.77 -4.28
CA LEU A 296 -34.62 -9.30 -3.36
C LEU A 296 -34.52 -8.47 -2.08
N ILE A 297 -34.44 -7.14 -2.18
CA ILE A 297 -34.42 -6.24 -1.01
C ILE A 297 -35.66 -6.46 -0.15
N SER A 298 -36.83 -6.58 -0.78
CA SER A 298 -38.09 -6.80 -0.07
C SER A 298 -38.13 -8.15 0.66
N SER A 299 -37.64 -9.21 0.01
CA SER A 299 -37.55 -10.56 0.58
C SER A 299 -36.53 -10.64 1.72
N VAL A 300 -35.33 -10.10 1.53
CA VAL A 300 -34.30 -10.05 2.58
C VAL A 300 -34.80 -9.27 3.80
N ASN A 301 -35.50 -8.15 3.59
CA ASN A 301 -36.09 -7.41 4.70
C ASN A 301 -37.11 -8.25 5.49
N LYS A 302 -37.91 -9.09 4.84
CA LYS A 302 -38.80 -10.03 5.53
C LYS A 302 -38.02 -11.06 6.33
N PHE A 303 -37.01 -11.70 5.72
CA PHE A 303 -36.17 -12.68 6.42
C PHE A 303 -35.45 -12.08 7.62
N LEU A 304 -35.02 -10.82 7.53
CA LEU A 304 -34.41 -10.10 8.63
C LEU A 304 -35.41 -9.75 9.74
N ILE A 305 -36.68 -9.48 9.42
CA ILE A 305 -37.74 -9.28 10.43
C ILE A 305 -38.01 -10.58 11.18
N ASP A 306 -38.09 -11.70 10.46
CA ASP A 306 -38.28 -13.03 11.06
C ASP A 306 -37.08 -13.37 11.96
N LEU A 307 -35.85 -13.19 11.46
CA LEU A 307 -34.61 -13.39 12.22
C LEU A 307 -34.53 -12.50 13.46
N GLU A 308 -34.92 -11.23 13.35
CA GLU A 308 -35.00 -10.31 14.49
C GLU A 308 -35.99 -10.82 15.55
N GLY A 309 -37.12 -11.39 15.14
CA GLY A 309 -38.06 -12.08 16.03
C GLY A 309 -37.41 -13.24 16.79
N TYR A 310 -36.69 -14.11 16.10
CA TYR A 310 -35.98 -15.24 16.72
C TYR A 310 -34.87 -14.77 17.69
N LEU A 311 -34.07 -13.79 17.28
CA LEU A 311 -33.00 -13.23 18.10
C LEU A 311 -33.53 -12.51 19.34
N ASN A 312 -34.68 -11.83 19.24
CA ASN A 312 -35.32 -11.20 20.41
C ASN A 312 -35.75 -12.23 21.46
N LYS A 313 -36.26 -13.39 21.06
CA LYS A 313 -36.57 -14.50 22.00
C LYS A 313 -35.30 -15.06 22.64
N PHE A 314 -34.25 -15.28 21.86
CA PHE A 314 -32.95 -15.70 22.38
C PHE A 314 -32.40 -14.73 23.44
N LEU A 315 -32.52 -13.42 23.19
CA LEU A 315 -32.13 -12.37 24.13
C LEU A 315 -33.00 -12.37 25.38
N GLU A 316 -34.30 -12.61 25.26
CA GLU A 316 -35.20 -12.76 26.40
C GLU A 316 -34.81 -13.97 27.27
N TYR A 317 -34.54 -15.12 26.66
CA TYR A 317 -34.07 -16.30 27.38
C TYR A 317 -32.73 -16.07 28.06
N SER A 318 -31.83 -15.33 27.41
CA SER A 318 -30.55 -14.93 28.00
C SER A 318 -30.74 -14.04 29.22
N ARG A 319 -31.68 -13.08 29.19
CA ARG A 319 -32.04 -12.26 30.36
C ARG A 319 -32.67 -13.07 31.48
N ASN A 320 -33.53 -14.03 31.14
CA ASN A 320 -34.14 -14.95 32.11
C ASN A 320 -33.10 -15.87 32.75
N PHE A 321 -32.02 -16.22 32.06
CA PHE A 321 -30.92 -16.96 32.66
C PHE A 321 -30.12 -16.08 33.64
N LEU A 322 -29.88 -14.81 33.31
CA LEU A 322 -29.19 -13.87 34.21
C LEU A 322 -29.91 -13.68 35.56
N SER A 323 -31.24 -13.88 35.62
CA SER A 323 -32.03 -13.77 36.85
C SER A 323 -32.05 -15.05 37.70
N THR A 324 -31.45 -16.16 37.25
CA THR A 324 -31.41 -17.44 38.00
C THR A 324 -30.53 -17.40 39.24
N GLY A 325 -29.57 -16.47 39.32
CA GLY A 325 -28.65 -16.35 40.45
C GLY A 325 -27.58 -17.44 40.53
N GLU A 326 -27.39 -18.24 39.47
CA GLU A 326 -26.35 -19.27 39.38
C GLU A 326 -24.96 -18.72 39.73
N MET A 327 -24.17 -19.55 40.43
CA MET A 327 -22.79 -19.25 40.81
C MET A 327 -21.87 -20.38 40.35
N GLY A 328 -20.64 -20.02 39.98
CA GLY A 328 -19.63 -20.98 39.55
C GLY A 328 -18.44 -20.33 38.88
N ASP A 329 -17.55 -21.15 38.35
CA ASP A 329 -16.52 -20.70 37.43
C ASP A 329 -17.14 -20.39 36.05
N LEU A 330 -16.49 -19.55 35.25
CA LEU A 330 -17.02 -19.08 33.98
C LEU A 330 -17.41 -20.24 33.05
N ASP A 331 -16.57 -21.27 32.95
CA ASP A 331 -16.81 -22.41 32.07
C ASP A 331 -18.04 -23.23 32.53
N GLU A 332 -18.28 -23.33 33.84
CA GLU A 332 -19.45 -23.98 34.41
C GLU A 332 -20.72 -23.16 34.14
N LEU A 333 -20.66 -21.84 34.37
CA LEU A 333 -21.77 -20.93 34.12
C LEU A 333 -22.15 -20.89 32.65
N LEU A 334 -21.17 -20.90 31.75
CA LEU A 334 -21.40 -20.95 30.30
C LEU A 334 -21.96 -22.30 29.85
N SER A 335 -21.53 -23.40 30.47
CA SER A 335 -22.11 -24.73 30.19
C SER A 335 -23.57 -24.79 30.65
N LYS A 336 -23.89 -24.25 31.84
CA LYS A 336 -25.26 -24.11 32.33
C LYS A 336 -26.09 -23.17 31.45
N TYR A 337 -25.50 -22.07 30.96
CA TYR A 337 -26.14 -21.14 30.03
C TYR A 337 -26.53 -21.84 28.74
N VAL A 338 -25.57 -22.50 28.07
CA VAL A 338 -25.83 -23.24 26.83
C VAL A 338 -26.91 -24.28 27.07
N HIS A 339 -26.83 -25.05 28.16
CA HIS A 339 -27.85 -26.05 28.47
C HIS A 339 -29.24 -25.41 28.69
N TYR A 340 -29.31 -24.29 29.41
CA TYR A 340 -30.57 -23.56 29.66
C TYR A 340 -31.19 -23.05 28.36
N ILE A 341 -30.38 -22.42 27.50
CA ILE A 341 -30.86 -21.90 26.22
C ILE A 341 -31.22 -23.05 25.28
N SER A 342 -30.41 -24.10 25.16
CA SER A 342 -30.71 -25.27 24.33
C SER A 342 -31.99 -25.97 24.79
N ASN A 343 -32.24 -26.09 26.10
CA ASN A 343 -33.46 -26.72 26.60
C ASN A 343 -34.72 -25.89 26.30
N LYS A 344 -34.62 -24.56 26.33
CA LYS A 344 -35.75 -23.67 25.97
C LYS A 344 -35.90 -23.46 24.46
N GLY A 345 -34.79 -23.42 23.74
CA GLY A 345 -34.69 -23.08 22.31
C GLY A 345 -34.80 -24.27 21.36
N LYS A 346 -34.53 -25.51 21.80
CA LYS A 346 -34.68 -26.73 20.97
C LYS A 346 -36.08 -26.95 20.39
N LEU A 347 -37.10 -26.28 20.92
CA LEU A 347 -38.46 -26.35 20.42
C LEU A 347 -38.78 -25.29 19.35
N GLU A 348 -37.87 -24.33 19.08
CA GLU A 348 -38.15 -23.16 18.23
C GLU A 348 -37.29 -23.05 16.97
N SER A 349 -35.98 -23.35 17.00
CA SER A 349 -35.11 -23.38 15.78
C SER A 349 -33.74 -24.05 16.04
N GLU A 350 -33.16 -24.69 15.02
CA GLU A 350 -31.78 -25.22 15.02
C GLU A 350 -30.72 -24.09 15.05
N GLU A 351 -31.08 -22.87 14.66
CA GLU A 351 -30.17 -21.72 14.60
C GLU A 351 -29.79 -21.17 15.99
N PHE A 352 -30.52 -21.56 17.04
CA PHE A 352 -30.24 -21.17 18.43
C PHE A 352 -28.90 -21.69 18.95
N GLU A 353 -28.46 -22.86 18.48
CA GLU A 353 -27.19 -23.45 18.91
C GLU A 353 -26.00 -22.65 18.36
N ASN A 354 -26.11 -22.19 17.12
CA ASN A 354 -25.07 -21.38 16.48
C ASN A 354 -24.89 -20.03 17.19
N ILE A 355 -25.98 -19.30 17.45
CA ILE A 355 -25.89 -18.00 18.15
C ILE A 355 -25.47 -18.18 19.63
N CYS A 356 -25.84 -19.29 20.27
CA CYS A 356 -25.35 -19.67 21.60
C CYS A 356 -23.83 -19.83 21.63
N ASN A 357 -23.26 -20.51 20.62
CA ASN A 357 -21.82 -20.72 20.53
C ASN A 357 -21.08 -19.38 20.33
N ILE A 358 -21.58 -18.52 19.44
CA ILE A 358 -21.03 -17.16 19.25
C ILE A 358 -21.10 -16.36 20.55
N ALA A 359 -22.23 -16.41 21.28
CA ALA A 359 -22.40 -15.73 22.56
C ALA A 359 -21.43 -16.25 23.62
N LYS A 360 -21.26 -17.58 23.70
CA LYS A 360 -20.31 -18.23 24.61
C LYS A 360 -18.89 -17.74 24.37
N GLU A 361 -18.42 -17.82 23.13
CA GLU A 361 -17.06 -17.38 22.76
C GLU A 361 -16.85 -15.90 23.06
N PHE A 362 -17.82 -15.05 22.73
CA PHE A 362 -17.77 -13.63 23.05
C PHE A 362 -17.64 -13.35 24.57
N ILE A 363 -18.40 -14.06 25.40
CA ILE A 363 -18.34 -13.90 26.86
C ILE A 363 -16.98 -14.38 27.39
N GLU A 364 -16.48 -15.53 26.93
CA GLU A 364 -15.17 -16.07 27.31
C GLU A 364 -14.01 -15.12 27.01
N GLN A 365 -14.10 -14.39 25.89
CA GLN A 365 -13.10 -13.44 25.46
C GLN A 365 -13.19 -12.09 26.19
N THR A 366 -14.39 -11.68 26.60
CA THR A 366 -14.63 -10.37 27.22
C THR A 366 -14.24 -10.33 28.70
N ILE A 367 -14.35 -11.47 29.41
CA ILE A 367 -14.26 -11.50 30.87
C ILE A 367 -12.85 -11.87 31.36
N SER A 368 -12.31 -11.01 32.24
CA SER A 368 -10.98 -11.18 32.82
C SER A 368 -10.97 -12.06 34.09
N GLN A 369 -12.02 -11.99 34.90
CA GLN A 369 -12.17 -12.77 36.12
C GLN A 369 -13.00 -14.01 35.81
N LYS A 370 -12.41 -15.21 35.91
CA LYS A 370 -13.06 -16.47 35.49
C LYS A 370 -13.59 -17.32 36.64
N LYS A 371 -13.36 -16.91 37.89
CA LYS A 371 -13.67 -17.71 39.08
C LYS A 371 -14.66 -17.02 40.01
N SER A 372 -15.47 -17.85 40.68
CA SER A 372 -16.43 -17.41 41.70
C SER A 372 -17.35 -16.29 41.23
N LEU A 373 -17.87 -16.41 40.01
CA LEU A 373 -18.75 -15.42 39.41
C LEU A 373 -20.19 -15.70 39.80
N ARG A 374 -20.98 -14.64 39.93
CA ARG A 374 -22.45 -14.73 39.88
C ARG A 374 -22.90 -14.42 38.47
N ILE A 375 -23.89 -15.15 37.95
CA ILE A 375 -24.33 -14.96 36.58
C ILE A 375 -24.80 -13.51 36.27
N ILE A 376 -25.38 -12.82 37.26
CA ILE A 376 -25.80 -11.41 37.15
C ILE A 376 -24.62 -10.45 36.88
N GLU A 377 -23.40 -10.82 37.27
CA GLU A 377 -22.19 -10.03 37.01
C GLU A 377 -21.84 -10.01 35.52
N LEU A 378 -22.36 -10.97 34.73
CA LEU A 378 -22.22 -11.01 33.27
C LEU A 378 -23.22 -10.09 32.55
N SER A 379 -24.17 -9.47 33.25
CA SER A 379 -25.26 -8.68 32.64
C SER A 379 -24.77 -7.59 31.68
N SER A 380 -23.68 -6.89 32.03
CA SER A 380 -23.08 -5.88 31.16
C SER A 380 -22.57 -6.46 29.83
N VAL A 381 -21.97 -7.65 29.87
CA VAL A 381 -21.46 -8.36 28.70
C VAL A 381 -22.63 -8.82 27.81
N PHE A 382 -23.68 -9.38 28.40
CA PHE A 382 -24.90 -9.76 27.66
C PHE A 382 -25.63 -8.56 27.03
N ASN A 383 -25.70 -7.43 27.74
CA ASN A 383 -26.28 -6.21 27.19
C ASN A 383 -25.45 -5.70 26.00
N TYR A 384 -24.12 -5.73 26.10
CA TYR A 384 -23.26 -5.36 24.98
C TYR A 384 -23.41 -6.33 23.79
N PHE A 385 -23.52 -7.64 24.04
CA PHE A 385 -23.82 -8.63 22.99
C PHE A 385 -25.15 -8.33 22.28
N THR A 386 -26.17 -7.92 23.03
CA THR A 386 -27.47 -7.49 22.50
C THR A 386 -27.32 -6.31 21.53
N GLU A 387 -26.51 -5.31 21.90
CA GLU A 387 -26.24 -4.17 21.03
C GLU A 387 -25.51 -4.58 19.74
N ILE A 388 -24.56 -5.52 19.83
CA ILE A 388 -23.86 -6.05 18.65
C ILE A 388 -24.84 -6.72 17.70
N ILE A 389 -25.75 -7.57 18.19
CA ILE A 389 -26.78 -8.23 17.35
C ILE A 389 -27.62 -7.19 16.61
N ASN A 390 -28.18 -6.22 17.33
CA ASN A 390 -29.03 -5.18 16.74
C ASN A 390 -28.25 -4.34 15.72
N LYS A 391 -26.98 -4.04 16.01
CA LYS A 391 -26.08 -3.35 15.09
C LYS A 391 -25.84 -4.17 13.82
N SER A 392 -25.59 -5.47 13.93
CA SER A 392 -25.37 -6.36 12.78
C SER A 392 -26.58 -6.41 11.83
N LEU A 393 -27.78 -6.56 12.37
CA LEU A 393 -29.02 -6.54 11.59
C LEU A 393 -29.18 -5.22 10.82
N ASN A 394 -28.93 -4.09 11.49
CA ASN A 394 -29.04 -2.78 10.87
C ASN A 394 -27.97 -2.54 9.79
N ILE A 395 -26.73 -3.02 10.01
CA ILE A 395 -25.67 -2.97 9.00
C ILE A 395 -26.13 -3.66 7.72
N ILE A 396 -26.66 -4.89 7.82
CA ILE A 396 -27.11 -5.64 6.64
C ILE A 396 -28.26 -4.93 5.92
N ARG A 397 -29.25 -4.40 6.66
CA ARG A 397 -30.38 -3.63 6.10
C ARG A 397 -29.92 -2.41 5.28
N ILE A 398 -28.95 -1.67 5.80
CA ILE A 398 -28.45 -0.43 5.16
C ILE A 398 -27.48 -0.76 4.01
N SER A 399 -26.64 -1.78 4.17
CA SER A 399 -25.61 -2.12 3.19
C SER A 399 -26.15 -2.82 1.96
N LEU A 400 -27.25 -3.58 2.05
CA LEU A 400 -27.78 -4.32 0.91
C LEU A 400 -28.15 -3.42 -0.29
N PRO A 401 -28.97 -2.36 -0.14
CA PRO A 401 -29.28 -1.46 -1.26
C PRO A 401 -28.03 -0.80 -1.85
N ARG A 402 -27.04 -0.46 -1.01
CA ARG A 402 -25.77 0.15 -1.45
C ARG A 402 -24.94 -0.84 -2.25
N TYR A 403 -24.79 -2.06 -1.75
CA TYR A 403 -24.08 -3.13 -2.43
C TYR A 403 -24.72 -3.43 -3.78
N LEU A 404 -26.04 -3.57 -3.86
CA LEU A 404 -26.74 -3.83 -5.12
C LEU A 404 -26.56 -2.68 -6.12
N SER A 405 -26.58 -1.43 -5.65
CA SER A 405 -26.32 -0.25 -6.50
C SER A 405 -24.89 -0.25 -7.06
N TYR A 406 -23.92 -0.50 -6.18
CA TYR A 406 -22.50 -0.63 -6.52
C TYR A 406 -22.27 -1.78 -7.52
N ARG A 407 -22.81 -2.97 -7.21
CA ARG A 407 -22.74 -4.17 -8.04
C ARG A 407 -23.31 -3.91 -9.42
N ARG A 408 -24.46 -3.23 -9.50
CA ARG A 408 -25.14 -2.96 -10.78
C ARG A 408 -24.33 -2.04 -11.69
N LEU A 409 -23.73 -0.97 -11.14
CA LEU A 409 -22.83 -0.10 -11.91
C LEU A 409 -21.61 -0.88 -12.44
N LYS A 410 -21.04 -1.77 -11.62
CA LYS A 410 -19.95 -2.64 -12.05
C LYS A 410 -20.38 -3.68 -13.07
N SER A 411 -21.56 -4.30 -12.92
CA SER A 411 -22.06 -5.29 -13.87
C SER A 411 -22.32 -4.68 -15.24
N LEU A 412 -22.91 -3.47 -15.30
CA LEU A 412 -23.11 -2.72 -16.55
C LEU A 412 -21.78 -2.38 -17.22
N THR A 413 -20.78 -2.01 -16.42
CA THR A 413 -19.42 -1.80 -16.92
C THR A 413 -18.83 -3.09 -17.48
N ILE A 414 -18.98 -4.22 -16.77
CA ILE A 414 -18.50 -5.53 -17.24
C ILE A 414 -19.20 -5.94 -18.54
N GLU A 415 -20.51 -5.71 -18.65
CA GLU A 415 -21.29 -5.97 -19.86
C GLU A 415 -20.76 -5.15 -21.04
N LEU A 416 -20.58 -3.83 -20.87
CA LEU A 416 -19.98 -2.96 -21.88
C LEU A 416 -18.59 -3.47 -22.29
N MET A 417 -17.74 -3.80 -21.32
CA MET A 417 -16.39 -4.30 -21.60
C MET A 417 -16.40 -5.65 -22.30
N LYS A 418 -17.36 -6.53 -21.99
CA LYS A 418 -17.51 -7.83 -22.64
C LYS A 418 -17.91 -7.66 -24.10
N ASN A 419 -18.90 -6.82 -24.40
CA ASN A 419 -19.32 -6.55 -25.78
C ASN A 419 -18.17 -5.95 -26.60
N LEU A 420 -17.41 -5.03 -26.00
CA LEU A 420 -16.20 -4.48 -26.61
C LEU A 420 -15.15 -5.59 -26.82
N HIS A 421 -14.91 -6.43 -25.82
CA HIS A 421 -13.97 -7.54 -25.94
C HIS A 421 -14.35 -8.47 -27.09
N ASP A 422 -15.61 -8.86 -27.20
CA ASP A 422 -16.13 -9.74 -28.25
C ASP A 422 -15.97 -9.11 -29.64
N LYS A 423 -16.17 -7.80 -29.78
CA LYS A 423 -15.88 -7.05 -31.01
C LYS A 423 -14.40 -7.08 -31.37
N PHE A 424 -13.52 -6.75 -30.43
CA PHE A 424 -12.07 -6.75 -30.68
C PHE A 424 -11.49 -8.16 -30.86
N VAL A 425 -12.15 -9.21 -30.38
CA VAL A 425 -11.74 -10.61 -30.62
C VAL A 425 -11.87 -10.98 -32.10
N GLN A 426 -12.82 -10.37 -32.82
CA GLN A 426 -13.05 -10.56 -34.26
C GLN A 426 -12.07 -9.76 -35.13
N GLU A 427 -11.44 -8.74 -34.56
CA GLU A 427 -10.41 -7.96 -35.25
C GLU A 427 -9.16 -8.78 -35.55
N GLN A 428 -8.45 -8.40 -36.61
CA GLN A 428 -7.16 -9.00 -36.93
C GLN A 428 -6.13 -8.66 -35.84
N LYS A 429 -5.19 -9.57 -35.61
CA LYS A 429 -3.99 -9.21 -34.83
C LYS A 429 -3.24 -8.15 -35.66
N PRO A 430 -2.84 -6.99 -35.09
CA PRO A 430 -2.59 -6.74 -33.66
C PRO A 430 -3.67 -5.90 -32.95
N ALA A 431 -4.64 -5.36 -33.69
CA ALA A 431 -5.74 -4.54 -33.18
C ALA A 431 -6.51 -5.25 -32.06
N LYS A 432 -6.70 -6.57 -32.19
CA LYS A 432 -7.24 -7.43 -31.13
C LYS A 432 -6.52 -7.27 -29.79
N ILE A 433 -5.20 -7.45 -29.76
CA ILE A 433 -4.42 -7.49 -28.50
C ILE A 433 -4.36 -6.10 -27.87
N LEU A 434 -4.10 -5.09 -28.69
CA LEU A 434 -3.96 -3.71 -28.20
C LEU A 434 -5.32 -3.14 -27.77
N GLY A 435 -6.38 -3.43 -28.51
CA GLY A 435 -7.74 -3.05 -28.16
C GLY A 435 -8.16 -3.67 -26.82
N GLN A 436 -7.91 -4.96 -26.63
CA GLN A 436 -8.18 -5.65 -25.36
C GLN A 436 -7.42 -5.02 -24.18
N LYS A 437 -6.16 -4.63 -24.37
CA LYS A 437 -5.38 -3.94 -23.34
C LYS A 437 -6.00 -2.58 -22.98
N ILE A 438 -6.31 -1.75 -23.97
CA ILE A 438 -6.91 -0.42 -23.76
C ILE A 438 -8.29 -0.55 -23.10
N ILE A 439 -9.09 -1.55 -23.47
CA ILE A 439 -10.39 -1.85 -22.85
C ILE A 439 -10.20 -2.23 -21.37
N SER A 440 -9.20 -3.05 -21.05
CA SER A 440 -8.89 -3.42 -19.66
C SER A 440 -8.44 -2.22 -18.83
N ASP A 441 -7.63 -1.33 -19.40
CA ASP A 441 -7.20 -0.09 -18.74
C ASP A 441 -8.40 0.85 -18.53
N PHE A 442 -9.31 0.95 -19.51
CA PHE A 442 -10.54 1.74 -19.41
C PHE A 442 -11.52 1.16 -18.38
N LYS A 443 -11.67 -0.16 -18.29
CA LYS A 443 -12.44 -0.85 -17.24
C LYS A 443 -11.96 -0.44 -15.86
N SER A 444 -10.65 -0.50 -15.65
CA SER A 444 -10.03 -0.14 -14.36
C SER A 444 -10.24 1.32 -14.04
N PHE A 445 -10.17 2.20 -15.05
CA PHE A 445 -10.47 3.62 -14.90
C PHE A 445 -11.93 3.86 -14.49
N LEU A 446 -12.91 3.24 -15.15
CA LEU A 446 -14.33 3.37 -14.80
C LEU A 446 -14.64 2.81 -13.41
N PHE A 447 -14.08 1.66 -13.04
CA PHE A 447 -14.21 1.12 -11.69
C PHE A 447 -13.71 2.11 -10.63
N ASN A 448 -12.62 2.82 -10.91
CA ASN A 448 -12.11 3.85 -10.02
C ASN A 448 -13.11 5.00 -9.83
N GLN A 449 -13.79 5.42 -10.92
CA GLN A 449 -14.79 6.48 -10.88
C GLN A 449 -16.06 6.07 -10.13
N ILE A 450 -16.47 4.81 -10.26
CA ILE A 450 -17.62 4.24 -9.53
C ILE A 450 -17.40 4.33 -8.03
N GLU A 451 -16.22 3.98 -7.52
CA GLU A 451 -15.90 4.01 -6.08
C GLU A 451 -16.01 5.42 -5.48
N THR A 452 -15.67 6.45 -6.25
CA THR A 452 -15.76 7.85 -5.83
C THR A 452 -17.12 8.50 -6.15
N HIS A 453 -18.05 7.76 -6.76
CA HIS A 453 -19.29 8.36 -7.23
C HIS A 453 -20.20 8.78 -6.07
N SER A 454 -20.72 10.00 -6.13
CA SER A 454 -21.41 10.63 -5.01
C SER A 454 -22.63 9.85 -4.51
N ILE A 455 -23.33 9.16 -5.42
CA ILE A 455 -24.54 8.39 -5.11
C ILE A 455 -24.23 7.22 -4.17
N LEU A 456 -23.09 6.55 -4.34
CA LEU A 456 -22.69 5.43 -3.50
C LEU A 456 -22.21 5.87 -2.11
N LEU A 457 -21.89 7.15 -1.95
CA LEU A 457 -21.48 7.74 -0.66
C LEU A 457 -22.69 8.23 0.17
N GLU A 458 -23.92 8.13 -0.35
CA GLU A 458 -25.11 8.57 0.36
C GLU A 458 -25.51 7.63 1.51
N LYS A 459 -25.77 8.22 2.69
CA LYS A 459 -26.12 7.44 3.89
C LYS A 459 -27.45 6.69 3.75
N ASN A 460 -28.43 7.24 3.03
CA ASN A 460 -29.78 6.67 2.91
C ASN A 460 -30.13 6.32 1.45
N LEU A 461 -29.17 5.74 0.73
CA LEU A 461 -29.36 5.36 -0.66
C LEU A 461 -30.51 4.35 -0.78
N LYS A 462 -31.49 4.68 -1.62
CA LYS A 462 -32.53 3.76 -2.07
C LYS A 462 -32.12 3.18 -3.41
N TYR A 463 -32.23 1.87 -3.55
CA TYR A 463 -31.97 1.22 -4.83
C TYR A 463 -33.06 1.63 -5.84
N ASN A 464 -32.62 2.12 -7.01
CA ASN A 464 -33.48 2.35 -8.18
C ASN A 464 -32.67 2.05 -9.43
N GLU A 465 -32.97 0.92 -10.07
CA GLU A 465 -32.18 0.47 -11.21
C GLU A 465 -32.23 1.41 -12.42
N LYS A 466 -33.39 2.05 -12.66
CA LYS A 466 -33.55 2.97 -13.80
C LYS A 466 -32.66 4.20 -13.65
N ASP A 467 -32.49 4.68 -12.43
CA ASP A 467 -31.61 5.81 -12.16
C ASP A 467 -30.15 5.37 -12.25
N LEU A 468 -29.79 4.17 -11.76
CA LEU A 468 -28.44 3.61 -11.90
C LEU A 468 -28.01 3.44 -13.36
N ILE A 469 -28.92 3.02 -14.25
CA ILE A 469 -28.64 2.93 -15.70
C ILE A 469 -28.31 4.32 -16.27
N LYS A 470 -29.10 5.36 -15.94
CA LYS A 470 -28.82 6.74 -16.40
C LYS A 470 -27.48 7.25 -15.87
N GLU A 471 -27.18 6.95 -14.61
CA GLU A 471 -25.92 7.31 -13.96
C GLU A 471 -24.73 6.59 -14.60
N PHE A 472 -24.88 5.32 -14.96
CA PHE A 472 -23.87 4.58 -15.71
C PHE A 472 -23.53 5.24 -17.05
N TYR A 473 -24.53 5.67 -17.83
CA TYR A 473 -24.27 6.40 -19.08
C TYR A 473 -23.56 7.74 -18.85
N SER A 474 -24.05 8.52 -17.89
CA SER A 474 -23.47 9.82 -17.50
C SER A 474 -22.01 9.65 -17.05
N LEU A 475 -21.73 8.65 -16.20
CA LEU A 475 -20.40 8.36 -15.69
C LEU A 475 -19.48 7.89 -16.82
N SER A 476 -19.94 6.98 -17.67
CA SER A 476 -19.14 6.45 -18.77
C SER A 476 -18.78 7.55 -19.78
N ASP A 477 -19.77 8.30 -20.28
CA ASP A 477 -19.56 9.32 -21.31
C ASP A 477 -18.62 10.44 -20.86
N LYS A 478 -18.80 10.95 -19.63
CA LYS A 478 -17.93 11.99 -19.04
C LYS A 478 -16.48 11.54 -18.88
N ASN A 479 -16.24 10.23 -18.79
CA ASN A 479 -14.92 9.66 -18.50
C ASN A 479 -14.17 9.13 -19.72
N ILE A 480 -14.82 9.04 -20.90
CA ILE A 480 -14.16 8.64 -22.15
C ILE A 480 -13.07 9.64 -22.52
N ASP A 481 -13.39 10.93 -22.67
CA ASP A 481 -12.43 11.92 -23.13
C ASP A 481 -11.25 12.11 -22.14
N PRO A 482 -11.46 12.24 -20.81
CA PRO A 482 -10.36 12.29 -19.85
C PRO A 482 -9.42 11.10 -19.87
N PHE A 483 -9.92 9.89 -20.11
CA PHE A 483 -9.11 8.68 -20.20
C PHE A 483 -8.22 8.69 -21.45
N PHE A 484 -8.82 8.92 -22.63
CA PHE A 484 -8.07 8.90 -23.90
C PHE A 484 -7.09 10.06 -24.05
N ASN A 485 -7.28 11.17 -23.34
CA ASN A 485 -6.30 12.25 -23.30
C ASN A 485 -5.01 11.89 -22.53
N LYS A 486 -5.01 10.80 -21.75
CA LYS A 486 -3.87 10.36 -20.94
C LYS A 486 -3.20 9.09 -21.46
N ILE A 487 -3.80 8.41 -22.43
CA ILE A 487 -3.29 7.12 -22.89
C ILE A 487 -2.07 7.31 -23.79
N GLU A 488 -1.00 6.57 -23.53
CA GLU A 488 0.23 6.59 -24.31
C GLU A 488 0.72 5.16 -24.53
N LEU A 489 0.96 4.77 -25.79
CA LEU A 489 1.50 3.45 -26.08
C LEU A 489 2.99 3.41 -25.77
N LYS A 490 3.44 2.33 -25.12
CA LYS A 490 4.85 2.09 -24.81
C LYS A 490 5.55 1.36 -25.95
N ILE A 491 6.89 1.43 -26.00
CA ILE A 491 7.72 0.67 -26.95
C ILE A 491 7.33 -0.81 -27.01
N GLU A 492 7.11 -1.45 -25.85
CA GLU A 492 6.66 -2.85 -25.73
C GLU A 492 5.39 -3.16 -26.54
N ASN A 493 4.43 -2.22 -26.55
CA ASN A 493 3.18 -2.36 -27.29
C ASN A 493 3.44 -2.33 -28.80
N LEU A 494 4.28 -1.40 -29.25
CA LEU A 494 4.63 -1.24 -30.66
C LEU A 494 5.54 -2.35 -31.18
N VAL A 495 6.44 -2.88 -30.36
CA VAL A 495 7.24 -4.07 -30.68
C VAL A 495 6.33 -5.27 -30.92
N SER A 496 5.35 -5.49 -30.04
CA SER A 496 4.37 -6.57 -30.20
C SER A 496 3.49 -6.36 -31.44
N PHE A 497 3.19 -5.10 -31.77
CA PHE A 497 2.45 -4.75 -32.97
C PHE A 497 3.24 -5.08 -34.24
N ALA A 498 4.50 -4.65 -34.30
CA ALA A 498 5.41 -4.91 -35.42
C ALA A 498 5.66 -6.42 -35.63
N GLU A 499 5.84 -7.18 -34.54
CA GLU A 499 5.99 -8.65 -34.56
C GLU A 499 4.84 -9.33 -35.30
N ILE A 500 3.61 -8.86 -35.06
CA ILE A 500 2.41 -9.47 -35.61
C ILE A 500 2.19 -9.10 -37.09
N GLN A 501 2.68 -7.94 -37.54
CA GLN A 501 2.56 -7.50 -38.93
C GLN A 501 3.61 -8.11 -39.87
N MET A 502 4.53 -8.92 -39.33
CA MET A 502 5.51 -9.62 -40.15
C MET A 502 4.84 -10.70 -40.99
N GLU A 503 5.22 -10.76 -42.26
CA GLU A 503 4.71 -11.75 -43.22
C GLU A 503 5.55 -13.03 -43.16
N SER A 504 6.81 -12.90 -42.76
CA SER A 504 7.79 -13.98 -42.63
C SER A 504 7.70 -14.71 -41.28
N ASP A 505 8.11 -15.99 -41.23
CA ASP A 505 8.17 -16.76 -39.99
C ASP A 505 9.19 -16.16 -38.99
N ILE A 506 8.70 -15.72 -37.84
CA ILE A 506 9.48 -15.06 -36.79
C ILE A 506 10.26 -16.03 -35.89
N THR A 507 10.12 -17.35 -36.07
CA THR A 507 10.76 -18.36 -35.21
C THR A 507 12.25 -18.11 -34.99
N ARG A 508 12.98 -17.65 -36.02
CA ARG A 508 14.42 -17.35 -35.95
C ARG A 508 14.78 -16.05 -35.24
N ILE A 509 13.85 -15.12 -35.05
CA ILE A 509 14.09 -13.82 -34.40
C ILE A 509 13.32 -13.64 -33.09
N ARG A 510 12.55 -14.65 -32.66
CA ARG A 510 11.70 -14.60 -31.47
C ARG A 510 12.45 -14.16 -30.21
N ASP A 511 13.64 -14.71 -30.00
CA ASP A 511 14.48 -14.36 -28.85
C ASP A 511 14.88 -12.87 -28.86
N HIS A 512 15.06 -12.26 -30.03
CA HIS A 512 15.35 -10.83 -30.15
C HIS A 512 14.11 -9.98 -29.85
N ILE A 513 12.94 -10.38 -30.35
CA ILE A 513 11.68 -9.66 -30.12
C ILE A 513 11.33 -9.66 -28.62
N GLU A 514 11.50 -10.78 -27.92
CA GLU A 514 11.27 -10.85 -26.48
C GLU A 514 12.24 -9.94 -25.70
N LYS A 515 13.49 -9.78 -26.16
CA LYS A 515 14.42 -8.79 -25.59
C LYS A 515 13.92 -7.36 -25.82
N PHE A 516 13.45 -7.05 -27.03
CA PHE A 516 12.93 -5.72 -27.36
C PHE A 516 11.72 -5.31 -26.51
N LYS A 517 10.82 -6.24 -26.19
CA LYS A 517 9.68 -6.00 -25.29
C LYS A 517 10.11 -5.54 -23.89
N LYS A 518 11.26 -6.01 -23.41
CA LYS A 518 11.81 -5.66 -22.07
C LYS A 518 12.59 -4.35 -22.04
N PHE A 519 12.98 -3.80 -23.21
CA PHE A 519 13.94 -2.69 -23.34
C PHE A 519 13.64 -1.51 -22.41
N SER A 520 12.47 -0.88 -22.54
CA SER A 520 12.14 0.34 -21.78
C SER A 520 12.11 0.11 -20.25
N LYS A 521 11.60 -1.05 -19.79
CA LYS A 521 11.51 -1.38 -18.36
C LYS A 521 12.90 -1.67 -17.78
N GLU A 522 13.73 -2.42 -18.50
CA GLU A 522 15.08 -2.75 -18.04
C GLU A 522 16.00 -1.53 -18.00
N LEU A 523 15.88 -0.59 -18.95
CA LEU A 523 16.66 0.66 -18.92
C LEU A 523 16.39 1.48 -17.66
N ASN A 524 15.12 1.67 -17.32
CA ASN A 524 14.74 2.41 -16.11
C ASN A 524 15.27 1.71 -14.84
N TYR A 525 15.21 0.37 -14.81
CA TYR A 525 15.78 -0.40 -13.71
C TYR A 525 17.30 -0.27 -13.62
N LEU A 526 18.01 -0.35 -14.75
CA LEU A 526 19.47 -0.25 -14.82
C LEU A 526 19.95 1.14 -14.41
N LEU A 527 19.28 2.21 -14.85
CA LEU A 527 19.54 3.56 -14.35
C LEU A 527 19.38 3.62 -12.83
N SER A 528 18.26 3.11 -12.31
CA SER A 528 18.00 3.02 -10.88
C SER A 528 19.03 2.18 -10.13
N TYR A 529 19.66 1.19 -10.77
CA TYR A 529 20.72 0.34 -10.19
C TYR A 529 22.07 1.05 -10.16
N VAL A 530 22.43 1.73 -11.26
CA VAL A 530 23.66 2.52 -11.37
C VAL A 530 23.71 3.59 -10.30
N LEU A 531 22.57 4.23 -10.03
CA LEU A 531 22.49 5.39 -9.16
C LEU A 531 22.23 5.07 -7.68
N ARG A 532 22.14 3.80 -7.27
CA ARG A 532 21.95 3.45 -5.84
C ARG A 532 23.18 3.80 -5.02
N HIS A 533 22.96 4.06 -3.73
CA HIS A 533 24.03 4.25 -2.76
C HIS A 533 25.07 3.11 -2.78
N SER A 534 24.62 1.86 -2.88
CA SER A 534 25.51 0.68 -2.94
C SER A 534 26.37 0.60 -4.21
N THR A 535 26.09 1.41 -5.25
CA THR A 535 26.80 1.47 -6.52
C THR A 535 27.58 2.78 -6.68
N ILE A 536 26.91 3.92 -6.90
CA ILE A 536 27.59 5.17 -7.26
C ILE A 536 28.28 5.82 -6.05
N ASN A 537 27.60 5.94 -4.90
CA ASN A 537 28.21 6.50 -3.69
C ASN A 537 29.36 5.61 -3.20
N ARG A 538 29.16 4.29 -3.25
CA ARG A 538 30.21 3.32 -2.93
C ARG A 538 31.44 3.48 -3.82
N TYR A 539 31.25 3.69 -5.12
CA TYR A 539 32.36 3.99 -6.03
C TYR A 539 33.12 5.26 -5.64
N ILE A 540 32.39 6.34 -5.30
CA ILE A 540 32.99 7.61 -4.86
C ILE A 540 33.71 7.46 -3.51
N LYS A 541 33.25 6.57 -2.62
CA LYS A 541 33.92 6.26 -1.34
C LYS A 541 35.19 5.42 -1.52
N GLU A 542 35.21 4.49 -2.47
CA GLU A 542 36.31 3.55 -2.66
C GLU A 542 37.46 4.12 -3.52
N GLU A 543 37.18 5.06 -4.42
CA GLU A 543 38.18 5.64 -5.32
C GLU A 543 38.77 6.96 -4.79
N PRO A 544 40.09 7.22 -4.95
CA PRO A 544 40.69 8.48 -4.50
C PRO A 544 40.17 9.69 -5.30
N ASP A 545 39.72 10.75 -4.61
CA ASP A 545 39.09 11.94 -5.21
C ASP A 545 39.90 12.52 -6.40
N LYS A 546 41.23 12.61 -6.26
CA LYS A 546 42.14 13.15 -7.30
C LYS A 546 42.17 12.31 -8.58
N GLU A 547 41.96 10.99 -8.48
CA GLU A 547 42.04 10.06 -9.60
C GLU A 547 40.76 10.01 -10.45
N ILE A 548 39.65 10.53 -9.90
CA ILE A 548 38.32 10.53 -10.53
C ILE A 548 37.77 11.94 -10.76
N SER A 549 38.59 12.98 -10.59
CA SER A 549 38.21 14.38 -10.81
C SER A 549 38.16 14.81 -12.28
N ASP A 550 38.41 13.89 -13.22
CA ASP A 550 38.29 14.12 -14.67
C ASP A 550 37.20 13.19 -15.27
N PRO A 551 36.32 13.69 -16.17
CA PRO A 551 35.23 12.89 -16.75
C PRO A 551 35.67 11.58 -17.41
N VAL A 552 36.82 11.57 -18.08
CA VAL A 552 37.32 10.40 -18.82
C VAL A 552 37.79 9.31 -17.85
N THR A 553 38.62 9.69 -16.88
CA THR A 553 39.12 8.79 -15.84
C THR A 553 38.01 8.28 -14.93
N PHE A 554 37.09 9.15 -14.50
CA PHE A 554 35.88 8.78 -13.76
C PHE A 554 35.10 7.68 -14.49
N SER A 555 34.82 7.88 -15.77
CA SER A 555 34.00 6.95 -16.55
C SER A 555 34.69 5.61 -16.79
N ASN A 556 35.98 5.62 -17.06
CA ASN A 556 36.74 4.39 -17.30
C ASN A 556 36.85 3.52 -16.04
N ARG A 557 37.07 4.15 -14.87
CA ARG A 557 37.10 3.44 -13.59
C ARG A 557 35.72 2.98 -13.18
N PHE A 558 34.70 3.84 -13.31
CA PHE A 558 33.32 3.48 -13.01
C PHE A 558 32.82 2.33 -13.91
N HIS A 559 33.18 2.31 -15.20
CA HIS A 559 32.89 1.19 -16.09
C HIS A 559 33.45 -0.13 -15.54
N ARG A 560 34.72 -0.17 -15.15
CA ARG A 560 35.35 -1.39 -14.59
C ARG A 560 34.73 -1.81 -13.27
N PHE A 561 34.40 -0.84 -12.42
CA PHE A 561 33.70 -1.08 -11.16
C PHE A 561 32.33 -1.72 -11.39
N LEU A 562 31.55 -1.17 -12.34
CA LEU A 562 30.20 -1.62 -12.63
C LEU A 562 30.15 -2.94 -13.39
N GLU A 563 31.10 -3.18 -14.31
CA GLU A 563 31.22 -4.41 -15.09
C GLU A 563 31.29 -5.66 -14.20
N LYS A 564 32.07 -5.60 -13.10
CA LYS A 564 32.17 -6.69 -12.12
C LYS A 564 30.84 -6.99 -11.42
N ARG A 565 30.00 -5.97 -11.22
CA ARG A 565 28.75 -6.06 -10.43
C ARG A 565 27.55 -6.44 -11.29
N ILE A 566 27.50 -5.94 -12.51
CA ILE A 566 26.41 -6.22 -13.46
C ILE A 566 26.44 -7.69 -13.93
N GLY A 567 27.60 -8.35 -13.90
CA GLY A 567 27.74 -9.76 -14.29
C GLY A 567 26.70 -10.70 -13.66
N GLY A 568 26.41 -10.52 -12.37
CA GLY A 568 25.45 -11.33 -11.60
C GLY A 568 23.97 -10.98 -11.78
N ILE A 569 23.64 -9.93 -12.55
CA ILE A 569 22.25 -9.50 -12.76
C ILE A 569 21.64 -10.27 -13.94
N ASN A 570 20.43 -10.78 -13.75
CA ASN A 570 19.66 -11.46 -14.79
C ASN A 570 18.78 -10.49 -15.59
N LEU A 571 19.41 -9.68 -16.45
CA LEU A 571 18.74 -8.73 -17.36
C LEU A 571 19.36 -8.83 -18.76
N GLU A 572 18.53 -8.66 -19.79
CA GLU A 572 18.94 -8.79 -21.20
C GLU A 572 19.82 -7.62 -21.63
N TRP A 573 19.45 -6.41 -21.23
CA TRP A 573 20.12 -5.16 -21.65
C TRP A 573 21.20 -4.70 -20.68
N LYS A 574 21.64 -5.57 -19.77
CA LYS A 574 22.55 -5.21 -18.67
C LYS A 574 23.88 -4.61 -19.12
N PHE A 575 24.43 -5.06 -20.25
CA PHE A 575 25.67 -4.52 -20.80
C PHE A 575 25.46 -3.27 -21.68
N TYR A 576 24.22 -2.94 -22.03
CA TYR A 576 23.92 -1.75 -22.83
C TYR A 576 24.25 -0.46 -22.05
N ILE A 577 24.03 -0.46 -20.74
CA ILE A 577 24.36 0.67 -19.85
C ILE A 577 25.87 0.98 -19.81
N LEU A 578 26.72 -0.04 -19.98
CA LEU A 578 28.18 0.13 -20.05
C LEU A 578 28.60 0.90 -21.30
N ASN A 579 27.84 0.77 -22.40
CA ASN A 579 28.11 1.57 -23.60
C ASN A 579 27.79 3.05 -23.35
N TRP A 580 26.80 3.38 -22.53
CA TRP A 580 26.50 4.78 -22.18
C TRP A 580 27.66 5.40 -21.41
N ILE A 581 28.31 4.65 -20.51
CA ILE A 581 29.52 5.11 -19.80
C ILE A 581 30.66 5.38 -20.80
N LYS A 582 30.86 4.50 -21.79
CA LYS A 582 31.88 4.69 -22.84
C LYS A 582 31.56 5.90 -23.71
N ASP A 583 30.30 6.10 -24.08
CA ASP A 583 29.87 7.23 -24.90
C ASP A 583 30.00 8.56 -24.17
N TYR A 584 29.73 8.58 -22.85
CA TYR A 584 30.03 9.72 -21.99
C TYR A 584 31.53 10.02 -21.97
N SER A 585 32.39 9.02 -21.77
CA SER A 585 33.85 9.20 -21.84
C SER A 585 34.29 9.78 -23.19
N ARG A 586 33.73 9.30 -24.30
CA ARG A 586 34.03 9.79 -25.66
C ARG A 586 33.63 11.24 -25.90
N LYS A 587 32.57 11.73 -25.27
CA LYS A 587 32.14 13.14 -25.35
C LYS A 587 33.28 14.09 -24.94
N TYR A 588 34.10 13.69 -23.97
CA TYR A 588 35.18 14.48 -23.39
C TYR A 588 36.59 14.10 -23.89
N LEU A 589 36.71 13.19 -24.87
CA LEU A 589 37.99 12.89 -25.54
C LEU A 589 38.40 13.95 -26.57
N LYS A 590 37.51 14.90 -26.91
CA LYS A 590 37.82 15.99 -27.84
C LYS A 590 38.62 17.08 -27.12
N PRO A 591 39.78 17.52 -27.64
CA PRO A 591 40.73 18.40 -26.95
C PRO A 591 40.30 19.87 -26.81
N GLU A 592 39.05 20.24 -27.13
CA GLU A 592 38.61 21.63 -27.25
C GLU A 592 38.14 22.27 -25.92
N GLU A 593 38.05 21.51 -24.82
CA GLU A 593 37.72 22.06 -23.49
C GLU A 593 38.72 21.57 -22.44
N GLN A 594 39.90 22.19 -22.35
CA GLN A 594 40.80 22.07 -21.18
C GLN A 594 40.22 22.84 -19.97
N ARG A 595 38.98 22.54 -19.58
CA ARG A 595 38.40 23.01 -18.32
C ARG A 595 38.89 22.11 -17.19
N ARG A 596 39.30 22.70 -16.06
CA ARG A 596 39.51 21.92 -14.83
C ARG A 596 38.15 21.56 -14.25
N TRP A 597 37.87 20.27 -14.17
CA TRP A 597 36.67 19.73 -13.54
C TRP A 597 36.93 19.46 -12.06
N THR A 598 35.90 19.66 -11.24
CA THR A 598 35.83 19.11 -9.89
C THR A 598 35.06 17.80 -9.91
N LEU A 599 35.34 16.88 -8.98
CA LEU A 599 34.60 15.63 -8.88
C LEU A 599 33.08 15.84 -8.73
N ALA A 600 32.65 16.90 -8.03
CA ALA A 600 31.24 17.25 -7.94
C ALA A 600 30.62 17.67 -9.28
N GLU A 601 31.35 18.41 -10.12
CA GLU A 601 30.91 18.74 -11.48
C GLU A 601 30.86 17.49 -12.36
N VAL A 602 31.87 16.62 -12.29
CA VAL A 602 31.89 15.34 -13.03
C VAL A 602 30.70 14.47 -12.66
N TYR A 603 30.45 14.30 -11.36
CA TYR A 603 29.33 13.51 -10.85
C TYR A 603 27.99 14.05 -11.34
N ASN A 604 27.76 15.36 -11.20
CA ASN A 604 26.49 15.98 -11.58
C ASN A 604 26.24 15.90 -13.10
N ASP A 605 27.27 16.12 -13.92
CA ASP A 605 27.19 16.00 -15.38
C ASP A 605 27.01 14.54 -15.83
N PHE A 606 27.64 13.59 -15.14
CA PHE A 606 27.46 12.16 -15.38
C PHE A 606 26.02 11.72 -15.11
N ILE A 607 25.43 12.09 -13.96
CA ILE A 607 24.03 11.78 -13.66
C ILE A 607 23.09 12.40 -14.69
N GLU A 608 23.30 13.68 -15.02
CA GLU A 608 22.47 14.39 -15.99
C GLU A 608 22.49 13.72 -17.36
N TYR A 609 23.69 13.34 -17.82
CA TYR A 609 23.84 12.60 -19.05
C TYR A 609 23.03 11.29 -19.03
N PHE A 610 23.09 10.53 -17.93
CA PHE A 610 22.39 9.26 -17.80
C PHE A 610 20.86 9.42 -17.77
N GLU A 611 20.35 10.41 -17.03
CA GLU A 611 18.93 10.73 -16.97
C GLU A 611 18.38 11.19 -18.33
N GLU A 612 19.09 12.13 -18.98
CA GLU A 612 18.71 12.58 -20.31
C GLU A 612 18.76 11.44 -21.33
N ARG A 613 19.77 10.58 -21.24
CA ARG A 613 19.93 9.44 -22.14
C ARG A 613 18.80 8.44 -21.97
N GLU A 614 18.43 8.10 -20.74
CA GLU A 614 17.31 7.19 -20.46
C GLU A 614 15.99 7.74 -21.01
N LEU A 615 15.70 9.02 -20.75
CA LEU A 615 14.49 9.67 -21.25
C LEU A 615 14.47 9.73 -22.78
N LYS A 616 15.62 9.98 -23.42
CA LYS A 616 15.74 9.98 -24.88
C LYS A 616 15.54 8.57 -25.44
N GLU A 617 16.18 7.55 -24.89
CA GLU A 617 16.12 6.15 -25.40
C GLU A 617 14.74 5.51 -25.21
N ARG A 618 13.93 5.99 -24.27
CA ARG A 618 12.55 5.53 -24.06
C ARG A 618 11.52 6.11 -25.02
N LYS A 619 11.89 7.13 -25.81
CA LYS A 619 11.02 7.66 -26.86
C LYS A 619 10.88 6.64 -27.98
N ILE A 620 9.66 6.49 -28.48
CA ILE A 620 9.29 5.54 -29.53
C ILE A 620 10.18 5.73 -30.77
N GLU A 621 10.44 6.98 -31.16
CA GLU A 621 11.21 7.31 -32.36
C GLU A 621 12.70 6.99 -32.20
N ASN A 622 13.24 7.12 -30.98
CA ASN A 622 14.65 6.81 -30.73
C ASN A 622 14.91 5.30 -30.65
N PHE A 623 13.89 4.50 -30.37
CA PHE A 623 14.01 3.04 -30.44
C PHE A 623 14.39 2.55 -31.84
N LEU A 624 13.96 3.23 -32.91
CA LEU A 624 14.41 2.93 -34.28
C LEU A 624 15.93 3.05 -34.43
N LYS A 625 16.52 4.12 -33.90
CA LYS A 625 17.98 4.31 -33.95
C LYS A 625 18.71 3.17 -33.25
N PHE A 626 18.19 2.76 -32.09
CA PHE A 626 18.70 1.61 -31.36
C PHE A 626 18.60 0.31 -32.19
N LEU A 627 17.42 0.02 -32.77
CA LEU A 627 17.23 -1.16 -33.62
C LEU A 627 18.21 -1.19 -34.79
N ASN A 628 18.42 -0.07 -35.48
CA ASN A 628 19.35 0.01 -36.60
C ASN A 628 20.79 -0.39 -36.19
N ILE A 629 21.27 0.15 -35.07
CA ILE A 629 22.59 -0.18 -34.51
C ILE A 629 22.64 -1.66 -34.08
N TYR A 630 21.57 -2.18 -33.51
CA TYR A 630 21.47 -3.57 -33.08
C TYR A 630 21.55 -4.54 -34.27
N ILE A 631 20.73 -4.30 -35.31
CA ILE A 631 20.63 -5.12 -36.52
C ILE A 631 21.94 -5.12 -37.30
N ALA A 632 22.67 -4.00 -37.32
CA ALA A 632 23.98 -3.91 -37.96
C ALA A 632 25.01 -4.91 -37.41
N LYS A 633 24.87 -5.33 -36.14
CA LYS A 633 25.78 -6.26 -35.45
C LYS A 633 25.42 -7.75 -35.65
N ILE A 634 24.24 -8.04 -36.19
CA ILE A 634 23.79 -9.42 -36.45
C ILE A 634 24.56 -9.98 -37.64
N GLN A 635 25.20 -11.14 -37.44
CA GLN A 635 26.05 -11.79 -38.43
C GLN A 635 25.28 -12.75 -39.34
N ASP A 636 24.23 -13.41 -38.81
CA ASP A 636 23.39 -14.31 -39.59
C ASP A 636 22.55 -13.53 -40.63
N PRO A 637 22.77 -13.74 -41.95
CA PRO A 637 22.08 -13.00 -43.00
C PRO A 637 20.56 -13.18 -42.97
N GLU A 638 20.07 -14.37 -42.61
CA GLU A 638 18.62 -14.64 -42.60
C GLU A 638 17.94 -13.92 -41.44
N GLN A 639 18.50 -14.02 -40.23
CA GLN A 639 18.02 -13.25 -39.07
C GLN A 639 18.09 -11.75 -39.33
N LYS A 640 19.16 -11.27 -39.96
CA LYS A 640 19.34 -9.86 -40.30
C LYS A 640 18.25 -9.36 -41.24
N ASN A 641 17.90 -10.12 -42.27
CA ASN A 641 16.83 -9.77 -43.20
C ASN A 641 15.46 -9.73 -42.50
N LEU A 642 15.15 -10.70 -41.65
CA LEU A 642 13.92 -10.71 -40.85
C LEU A 642 13.84 -9.52 -39.88
N LEU A 643 14.96 -9.16 -39.25
CA LEU A 643 15.00 -7.98 -38.37
C LEU A 643 14.90 -6.66 -39.14
N LEU A 644 15.37 -6.59 -40.39
CA LEU A 644 15.15 -5.43 -41.27
C LEU A 644 13.68 -5.30 -41.69
N GLU A 645 12.99 -6.42 -41.92
CA GLU A 645 11.54 -6.44 -42.09
C GLU A 645 10.84 -5.92 -40.83
N PHE A 646 11.19 -6.45 -39.65
CA PHE A 646 10.67 -5.99 -38.36
C PHE A 646 10.89 -4.48 -38.15
N TYR A 647 12.08 -3.96 -38.48
CA TYR A 647 12.39 -2.53 -38.39
C TYR A 647 11.39 -1.68 -39.18
N LYS A 648 11.11 -2.07 -40.44
CA LYS A 648 10.16 -1.35 -41.29
C LYS A 648 8.74 -1.42 -40.73
N LYS A 649 8.31 -2.59 -40.23
CA LYS A 649 6.98 -2.74 -39.60
C LYS A 649 6.88 -1.90 -38.32
N TYR A 650 7.94 -1.80 -37.53
CA TYR A 650 7.98 -0.94 -36.35
C TYR A 650 7.91 0.55 -36.71
N GLU A 651 8.64 0.99 -37.75
CA GLU A 651 8.59 2.38 -38.25
C GLU A 651 7.17 2.78 -38.64
N LEU A 652 6.46 1.92 -39.39
CA LEU A 652 5.06 2.12 -39.74
C LEU A 652 4.13 2.12 -38.52
N SER A 653 4.50 1.41 -37.46
CA SER A 653 3.70 1.30 -36.24
C SER A 653 3.72 2.56 -35.37
N ILE A 654 4.60 3.53 -35.64
CA ILE A 654 4.71 4.74 -34.81
C ILE A 654 3.43 5.59 -34.89
N GLU A 655 2.83 5.75 -36.08
CA GLU A 655 1.62 6.56 -36.29
C GLU A 655 0.40 5.99 -35.54
N ILE A 656 0.41 4.68 -35.27
CA ILE A 656 -0.64 3.93 -34.56
C ILE A 656 -0.78 4.41 -33.11
N ASN A 657 0.28 4.96 -32.52
CA ASN A 657 0.22 5.59 -31.20
C ASN A 657 -0.83 6.71 -31.12
N ILE A 658 -1.14 7.37 -32.24
CA ILE A 658 -2.12 8.47 -32.29
C ILE A 658 -3.48 7.98 -32.80
N GLU A 659 -3.50 7.15 -33.84
CA GLU A 659 -4.75 6.77 -34.51
C GLU A 659 -5.50 5.66 -33.79
N PHE A 660 -4.80 4.68 -33.22
CA PHE A 660 -5.43 3.53 -32.58
C PHE A 660 -6.25 3.90 -31.34
N PRO A 661 -5.77 4.77 -30.43
CA PRO A 661 -6.60 5.26 -29.33
C PRO A 661 -7.90 5.94 -29.81
N LYS A 662 -7.85 6.73 -30.90
CA LYS A 662 -9.04 7.36 -31.49
C LYS A 662 -10.02 6.32 -32.04
N TYR A 663 -9.50 5.29 -32.70
CA TYR A 663 -10.28 4.17 -33.19
C TYR A 663 -11.00 3.45 -32.02
N VAL A 664 -10.28 3.07 -30.96
CA VAL A 664 -10.90 2.41 -29.79
C VAL A 664 -11.93 3.32 -29.12
N LYS A 665 -11.65 4.61 -28.98
CA LYS A 665 -12.58 5.61 -28.45
C LYS A 665 -13.90 5.63 -29.21
N ASN A 666 -13.87 5.59 -30.54
CA ASN A 666 -15.07 5.59 -31.37
C ASN A 666 -15.88 4.29 -31.18
N HIS A 667 -15.20 3.14 -31.08
CA HIS A 667 -15.85 1.87 -30.76
C HIS A 667 -16.53 1.88 -29.38
N ILE A 668 -15.89 2.48 -28.37
CA ILE A 668 -16.48 2.63 -27.03
C ILE A 668 -17.73 3.52 -27.09
N LYS A 669 -17.65 4.69 -27.76
CA LYS A 669 -18.81 5.59 -27.90
C LYS A 669 -19.96 4.92 -28.66
N SER A 670 -19.64 4.21 -29.74
CA SER A 670 -20.64 3.48 -30.52
C SER A 670 -21.28 2.36 -29.71
N GLU A 671 -20.49 1.57 -28.97
CA GLU A 671 -21.03 0.50 -28.13
C GLU A 671 -21.88 1.06 -26.99
N LEU A 672 -21.42 2.14 -26.34
CA LEU A 672 -22.18 2.80 -25.28
C LEU A 672 -23.53 3.28 -25.80
N ASN A 673 -23.59 3.91 -26.98
CA ASN A 673 -24.85 4.37 -27.57
C ASN A 673 -25.80 3.23 -27.98
N ASN A 674 -25.25 2.07 -28.31
CA ASN A 674 -26.02 0.90 -28.73
C ASN A 674 -26.39 -0.03 -27.58
N LEU A 675 -25.73 0.09 -26.44
CA LEU A 675 -26.04 -0.67 -25.24
C LEU A 675 -27.48 -0.32 -24.84
N ASN A 676 -28.32 -1.33 -24.63
CA ASN A 676 -29.69 -1.15 -24.16
C ASN A 676 -29.94 -2.07 -22.95
N PRO A 677 -29.32 -1.75 -21.80
CA PRO A 677 -29.37 -2.60 -20.63
C PRO A 677 -30.81 -2.66 -20.12
N GLN A 678 -31.36 -3.87 -20.12
CA GLN A 678 -32.65 -4.15 -19.50
C GLN A 678 -32.50 -4.20 -17.98
N ILE A 679 -33.63 -4.10 -17.27
CA ILE A 679 -33.66 -4.35 -15.82
C ILE A 679 -33.13 -5.76 -15.55
N GLU A 680 -32.18 -5.86 -14.64
CA GLU A 680 -31.53 -7.12 -14.29
C GLU A 680 -32.56 -8.05 -13.66
N ASN A 681 -32.67 -9.24 -14.24
CA ASN A 681 -33.53 -10.31 -13.75
C ASN A 681 -32.71 -11.60 -13.72
N THR A 682 -32.27 -12.01 -12.53
CA THR A 682 -31.40 -13.17 -12.34
C THR A 682 -31.81 -13.95 -11.10
N SER A 683 -31.22 -15.14 -10.91
CA SER A 683 -31.42 -15.90 -9.67
C SER A 683 -31.01 -15.03 -8.47
N PRO A 684 -31.86 -14.93 -7.43
CA PRO A 684 -31.58 -14.19 -6.20
C PRO A 684 -30.18 -14.43 -5.61
N PHE A 685 -29.68 -15.66 -5.69
CA PHE A 685 -28.35 -16.01 -5.18
C PHE A 685 -27.21 -15.29 -5.94
N ASN A 686 -27.37 -15.07 -7.26
CA ASN A 686 -26.38 -14.40 -8.11
C ASN A 686 -26.26 -12.89 -7.83
N TYR A 687 -27.13 -12.32 -6.99
CA TYR A 687 -26.96 -10.95 -6.54
C TYR A 687 -25.92 -10.81 -5.44
N PHE A 688 -25.59 -11.87 -4.67
CA PHE A 688 -24.66 -11.82 -3.53
C PHE A 688 -23.18 -11.92 -3.92
N SER A 689 -22.89 -12.19 -5.19
CA SER A 689 -21.53 -12.26 -5.72
C SER A 689 -21.49 -11.71 -7.14
N LEU A 690 -20.56 -10.80 -7.40
CA LEU A 690 -20.19 -10.39 -8.77
C LEU A 690 -19.06 -11.28 -9.32
N ASP A 691 -18.10 -11.60 -8.45
CA ASP A 691 -17.02 -12.56 -8.64
C ASP A 691 -16.58 -13.12 -7.27
N GLU A 692 -15.52 -13.93 -7.24
CA GLU A 692 -14.98 -14.53 -6.01
C GLU A 692 -14.51 -13.49 -4.97
N ALA A 693 -14.07 -12.31 -5.42
CA ALA A 693 -13.55 -11.26 -4.55
C ALA A 693 -14.65 -10.28 -4.06
N GLU A 694 -15.66 -10.01 -4.90
CA GLU A 694 -16.71 -9.03 -4.70
C GLU A 694 -18.05 -9.66 -4.26
N THR A 695 -18.02 -10.30 -3.09
CA THR A 695 -19.22 -10.81 -2.41
C THR A 695 -19.87 -9.73 -1.52
N PHE A 696 -21.16 -9.90 -1.20
CA PHE A 696 -21.87 -9.01 -0.28
C PHE A 696 -21.21 -8.93 1.10
N TYR A 697 -20.77 -10.07 1.63
CA TYR A 697 -20.02 -10.11 2.88
C TYR A 697 -18.70 -9.34 2.78
N ASN A 698 -17.91 -9.53 1.71
CA ASN A 698 -16.67 -8.79 1.51
C ASN A 698 -16.91 -7.28 1.37
N TYR A 699 -18.03 -6.89 0.75
CA TYR A 699 -18.46 -5.50 0.68
C TYR A 699 -18.71 -4.93 2.09
N ILE A 700 -19.53 -5.59 2.92
CA ILE A 700 -19.78 -5.17 4.31
C ILE A 700 -18.48 -5.09 5.10
N LYS A 701 -17.65 -6.14 5.01
CA LYS A 701 -16.36 -6.21 5.70
C LYS A 701 -15.46 -5.02 5.37
N ASN A 702 -15.36 -4.69 4.08
CA ASN A 702 -14.48 -3.63 3.61
C ASN A 702 -15.05 -2.22 3.77
N THR A 703 -16.36 -2.04 3.87
CA THR A 703 -16.98 -0.70 3.90
C THR A 703 -17.52 -0.31 5.28
N GLU A 704 -18.03 -1.26 6.07
CA GLU A 704 -18.71 -1.00 7.35
C GLU A 704 -17.93 -1.54 8.56
N LEU A 705 -17.22 -2.68 8.44
CA LEU A 705 -16.51 -3.27 9.59
C LEU A 705 -15.11 -2.70 9.80
N LYS A 706 -14.37 -2.48 8.70
CA LYS A 706 -13.07 -1.82 8.73
C LYS A 706 -13.26 -0.32 8.92
N TYR A 707 -12.97 0.18 10.12
CA TYR A 707 -13.28 1.57 10.49
C TYR A 707 -12.49 2.61 9.66
N PHE A 708 -11.23 2.34 9.35
CA PHE A 708 -10.36 3.23 8.56
C PHE A 708 -10.38 2.89 7.06
N SER A 709 -11.37 2.15 6.56
CA SER A 709 -11.43 1.70 5.15
C SER A 709 -11.56 2.84 4.13
N LYS A 710 -12.12 3.96 4.56
CA LYS A 710 -12.28 5.19 3.78
C LYS A 710 -11.03 6.09 3.76
N LEU A 711 -10.03 5.75 4.56
CA LEU A 711 -8.80 6.54 4.70
C LEU A 711 -7.71 6.00 3.79
N ILE A 712 -6.99 6.92 3.15
CA ILE A 712 -5.80 6.61 2.37
C ILE A 712 -4.58 7.35 2.96
N PRO A 713 -3.47 6.64 3.24
CA PRO A 713 -2.29 7.22 3.84
C PRO A 713 -1.46 7.97 2.79
N ARG A 714 -1.33 9.27 2.98
CA ARG A 714 -0.44 10.15 2.21
C ARG A 714 0.79 10.44 3.06
N PRO A 715 2.01 10.07 2.65
CA PRO A 715 3.21 10.35 3.44
C PRO A 715 3.36 11.87 3.64
N LEU A 716 3.69 12.32 4.85
CA LEU A 716 3.99 13.71 5.17
C LEU A 716 5.50 13.91 5.33
N ASN A 717 6.13 13.03 6.09
CA ASN A 717 7.57 12.99 6.26
C ASN A 717 8.08 11.54 6.32
N VAL A 718 9.29 11.34 5.82
CA VAL A 718 10.07 10.11 6.05
C VAL A 718 11.42 10.55 6.58
N ILE A 719 11.75 10.09 7.79
CA ILE A 719 13.04 10.34 8.42
C ILE A 719 13.86 9.06 8.32
N LEU A 720 15.04 9.17 7.73
CA LEU A 720 16.02 8.10 7.61
C LEU A 720 17.25 8.46 8.43
N LYS A 721 17.85 7.46 9.09
CA LYS A 721 19.12 7.61 9.81
C LYS A 721 20.21 6.88 9.03
N HIS A 722 21.27 7.59 8.64
CA HIS A 722 22.37 7.01 7.88
C HIS A 722 23.13 5.97 8.72
N THR A 723 23.53 4.86 8.09
CA THR A 723 24.28 3.78 8.75
C THR A 723 25.77 4.00 8.58
N LEU A 724 26.39 4.72 9.51
CA LEU A 724 27.83 4.98 9.50
C LEU A 724 28.63 3.76 10.01
N THR A 725 29.69 3.42 9.29
CA THR A 725 30.74 2.50 9.76
C THR A 725 31.50 3.09 10.95
N ASN A 726 32.32 2.27 11.63
CA ASN A 726 33.08 2.76 12.78
C ASN A 726 34.10 3.83 12.39
N GLU A 727 34.73 3.72 11.22
CA GLU A 727 35.64 4.72 10.67
C GLU A 727 34.88 6.01 10.31
N GLU A 728 33.75 5.90 9.62
CA GLU A 728 32.94 7.07 9.26
C GLU A 728 32.41 7.82 10.49
N LYS A 729 32.09 7.13 11.60
CA LYS A 729 31.65 7.80 12.84
C LYS A 729 32.66 8.81 13.38
N GLU A 730 33.95 8.65 13.11
CA GLU A 730 34.97 9.61 13.53
C GLU A 730 34.87 10.95 12.79
N LEU A 731 34.33 10.93 11.57
CA LEU A 731 34.09 12.11 10.73
C LEU A 731 32.85 12.91 11.16
N PHE A 732 32.01 12.35 12.03
CA PHE A 732 30.76 12.99 12.47
C PHE A 732 30.77 13.28 13.97
N LYS A 733 30.15 14.40 14.38
CA LYS A 733 29.90 14.74 15.80
C LYS A 733 28.51 14.30 16.28
N GLY A 734 27.67 13.80 15.38
CA GLY A 734 26.32 13.33 15.66
C GLY A 734 25.76 12.43 14.56
N ASP A 735 24.50 12.05 14.67
CA ASP A 735 23.82 11.22 13.68
C ASP A 735 23.47 12.03 12.41
N LEU A 736 23.77 11.47 11.24
CA LEU A 736 23.32 11.98 9.95
C LEU A 736 21.89 11.50 9.64
N PHE A 737 20.99 12.43 9.39
CA PHE A 737 19.60 12.20 9.03
C PHE A 737 19.30 12.71 7.63
N HIS A 738 18.49 11.94 6.90
CA HIS A 738 17.89 12.37 5.64
C HIS A 738 16.37 12.44 5.81
N ILE A 739 15.77 13.53 5.37
CA ILE A 739 14.34 13.81 5.56
C ILE A 739 13.71 14.09 4.20
N ILE A 740 12.72 13.26 3.88
CA ILE A 740 11.86 13.44 2.69
C ILE A 740 10.55 14.06 3.17
N ASP A 741 10.34 15.33 2.85
CA ASP A 741 9.11 16.06 3.15
C ASP A 741 8.18 16.06 1.94
N PHE A 742 6.90 15.76 2.15
CA PHE A 742 5.89 15.67 1.10
C PHE A 742 4.88 16.81 1.21
N LYS A 743 4.50 17.38 0.07
CA LYS A 743 3.44 18.39 -0.05
C LYS A 743 2.51 17.97 -1.17
N PHE A 744 1.26 17.67 -0.83
CA PHE A 744 0.21 17.34 -1.79
C PHE A 744 -0.61 18.59 -2.14
N TRP A 745 -0.92 18.77 -3.43
CA TRP A 745 -1.93 19.73 -3.88
C TRP A 745 -2.66 19.18 -5.11
N HIS A 746 -3.97 19.08 -5.01
CA HIS A 746 -4.82 18.50 -6.06
C HIS A 746 -4.27 17.12 -6.50
N ASN A 747 -4.00 16.93 -7.80
CA ASN A 747 -3.47 15.69 -8.37
C ASN A 747 -1.94 15.73 -8.53
N ASN A 748 -1.23 16.51 -7.71
CA ASN A 748 0.21 16.65 -7.75
C ASN A 748 0.82 16.51 -6.36
N VAL A 749 2.08 16.09 -6.33
CA VAL A 749 2.90 15.99 -5.13
C VAL A 749 4.27 16.60 -5.40
N ARG A 750 4.83 17.24 -4.39
CA ARG A 750 6.22 17.66 -4.31
C ARG A 750 6.85 16.93 -3.15
N PHE A 751 8.01 16.33 -3.38
CA PHE A 751 8.85 15.87 -2.30
C PHE A 751 10.20 16.58 -2.31
N GLU A 752 10.65 17.00 -1.14
CA GLU A 752 11.88 17.73 -0.89
C GLU A 752 12.77 16.85 0.00
N LEU A 753 14.00 16.56 -0.44
CA LEU A 753 14.97 15.84 0.36
C LEU A 753 15.96 16.82 0.98
N SER A 754 16.10 16.71 2.29
CA SER A 754 17.02 17.51 3.09
C SER A 754 17.86 16.63 4.01
N ASP A 755 19.02 17.12 4.42
CA ASP A 755 19.83 16.48 5.46
C ASP A 755 20.43 17.50 6.43
N ASN A 756 20.92 16.99 7.55
CA ASN A 756 21.61 17.79 8.57
C ASN A 756 23.15 17.73 8.42
N PHE A 757 23.68 17.37 7.25
CA PHE A 757 25.12 17.09 7.06
C PHE A 757 26.02 18.24 7.54
N LYS A 758 25.67 19.48 7.16
CA LYS A 758 26.36 20.70 7.59
C LYS A 758 26.53 20.80 9.11
N GLU A 759 25.52 20.35 9.84
CA GLU A 759 25.48 20.47 11.28
C GLU A 759 26.19 19.33 12.00
N VAL A 760 26.45 18.18 11.35
CA VAL A 760 27.03 17.00 12.01
C VAL A 760 28.38 16.54 11.47
N TYR A 761 28.81 16.99 10.30
CA TYR A 761 30.11 16.65 9.73
C TYR A 761 31.24 17.47 10.39
N ARG A 762 32.42 16.86 10.62
CA ARG A 762 33.60 17.52 11.20
C ARG A 762 34.49 18.07 10.10
N GLU A 763 34.49 19.38 9.92
CA GLU A 763 35.26 20.04 8.85
C GLU A 763 36.78 19.94 9.03
N TRP A 764 37.32 19.76 10.23
CA TRP A 764 38.76 19.85 10.50
C TRP A 764 39.53 18.51 10.42
N VAL A 765 38.85 17.39 10.13
CA VAL A 765 39.50 16.09 9.97
C VAL A 765 40.05 15.90 8.55
N SER A 766 39.62 16.72 7.58
CA SER A 766 40.12 16.66 6.19
C SER A 766 41.43 17.43 5.94
N ASP A 767 41.93 18.17 6.94
CA ASP A 767 43.20 18.93 6.87
C ASP A 767 44.38 18.20 7.55
N LEU A 768 44.15 17.00 8.10
CA LEU A 768 45.16 16.06 8.61
C LEU A 768 45.35 14.92 7.62
#